data_AF-A0A1Y1XLU6-F1
#
_entry.id   AF-A0A1Y1XLU6-F1
#
_cell.length_a   1.000
_cell.length_b   1.000
_cell.length_c   1.000
_cell.angle_alpha   90.00
_cell.angle_beta   90.00
_cell.angle_gamma   90.00
#
_symmetry.space_group_name_H-M   'P 1'
#
loop_
_entity.id
_entity.type
_entity.pdbx_description
1 polymer ?
#
loop_
_entity_poly.entity_id
_entity_poly.type
_entity_poly.pdbx_seq_one_letter_code
_entity_poly.pdbx_strand_id
1 'polypeptide(L)'
;MIIAPNALGSDLCANVPQWSSADVYTGDKQVSYDGDLWKAKWWTLNDKPGHNQDNVWVNLGACNGEPESKPDAPVGSGACANVPQWNSAVAYTGSKKVAFNGDLWQAKWWTQNNEPGHNQENVWTNLGPCGGSKPQPSTQPKPKPTESESEPGSGICSDVAQWNSGSIYVGDQKAVYNGDLWKAKWWTRSDEPGHNQQNVWLNLGSCDGKPNTVKHTTTPKPTTTKHTSTPKPTTTKHTSTPKPTTTKHEETAKPTTTKHAETTKPATTSKTETKPVETNKPSQPSSPSNGFDASCNDNVVMYWGQNSYGGSGGGPSGWQKNLAYYCQDDTVDVIPVAFLDTFFGTGGLPELNLANTCNMKDNKVFPNSNLLYCPNVGEDIKFCQSRGKSVVLSLGGAGGSYGFQDDAQAKNFATQLWNLFLGGESNTRPFGDAILDGVDLDIEGGGPTGYVAFVNQLRSHYEEDKRKKYLVTGAPQCVYPDANLGSTLNNAWFDLVFVQFYNNPCGLQYYDNYRAWNFGVWDYWATHISPNPDVKVYIGAPAAPKAAGSGYVPINELKTIAQETRSKFTSFGGVMFWDASQAWANQVEGGNYGEATKQFLKDGGSCNAKPDLPACSSAAAWSSGGSYPGGSMVSHNGYIWKSLWWVNGQAPGVNGGYWSAISACSKDGHGSLNVDTPKPEGKPSTPTSTSASCSGAPAWVSSEVYTGGHKVSYNGHLWQAKWWTQNNTPGKNQENVWVDLGACNSIRRRSRRQAPEFAISPRDQLADFLVQRYIGDYLVTFSNLKLESEQFQMGVKVSSQKPGHAISDQWKLSFPFNSTVVKVDGATSKQEEGALVLSAITPKQEFKATQYMSVFVDVHGKVDGKSTDRFPFPDITKAVFSP
;
A
#
# COMPACT_ATOMS: atom_id res chain seq x y z
N MET A 1 -78.92 -12.70 9.89
CA MET A 1 -79.33 -11.37 9.40
C MET A 1 -79.64 -10.52 10.64
N ILE A 2 -79.14 -9.31 10.89
CA ILE A 2 -78.36 -8.33 10.13
C ILE A 2 -77.68 -7.39 11.15
N ILE A 3 -76.36 -7.23 10.98
CA ILE A 3 -75.49 -6.01 11.02
C ILE A 3 -75.35 -5.17 12.31
N ALA A 4 -74.10 -5.11 12.80
CA ALA A 4 -73.49 -4.04 13.59
C ALA A 4 -72.58 -3.15 12.69
N PRO A 5 -72.31 -1.88 13.04
CA PRO A 5 -71.70 -0.91 12.13
C PRO A 5 -70.16 -0.94 12.10
N ASN A 6 -69.61 -0.80 10.90
CA ASN A 6 -68.20 -0.55 10.60
C ASN A 6 -67.78 0.89 10.94
N ALA A 7 -66.52 1.06 11.37
CA ALA A 7 -65.61 2.03 10.79
C ALA A 7 -64.16 1.53 10.95
N LEU A 8 -63.49 1.37 9.81
CA LEU A 8 -62.17 0.79 9.60
C LEU A 8 -61.08 1.83 9.84
N GLY A 9 -60.00 1.47 10.55
CA GLY A 9 -58.71 2.14 10.38
C GLY A 9 -58.15 1.75 9.01
N SER A 10 -57.82 2.74 8.17
CA SER A 10 -57.17 2.48 6.89
C SER A 10 -55.69 2.16 7.12
N ASP A 11 -55.30 0.89 6.92
CA ASP A 11 -53.90 0.49 6.80
C ASP A 11 -53.27 1.25 5.62
N LEU A 12 -52.32 2.13 5.94
CA LEU A 12 -51.68 3.06 4.99
C LEU A 12 -50.82 2.32 3.95
N CYS A 13 -50.51 1.05 4.19
CA CYS A 13 -49.68 0.22 3.32
C CYS A 13 -50.47 -0.88 2.60
N ALA A 14 -51.78 -0.98 2.81
CA ALA A 14 -52.62 -2.05 2.25
C ALA A 14 -52.57 -2.18 0.71
N ASN A 15 -52.13 -1.13 -0.01
CA ASN A 15 -52.01 -1.13 -1.47
C ASN A 15 -50.64 -0.64 -1.98
N VAL A 16 -49.61 -0.66 -1.14
CA VAL A 16 -48.26 -0.18 -1.48
C VAL A 16 -47.32 -1.40 -1.54
N PRO A 17 -46.52 -1.57 -2.61
CA PRO A 17 -45.62 -2.71 -2.72
C PRO A 17 -44.50 -2.66 -1.66
N GLN A 18 -44.07 -3.82 -1.16
CA GLN A 18 -42.86 -3.91 -0.33
C GLN A 18 -41.64 -3.50 -1.15
N TRP A 19 -40.71 -2.77 -0.52
CA TRP A 19 -39.46 -2.39 -1.17
C TRP A 19 -38.64 -3.63 -1.55
N SER A 20 -38.03 -3.57 -2.73
CA SER A 20 -37.21 -4.61 -3.34
C SER A 20 -35.94 -3.99 -3.89
N SER A 21 -34.81 -4.62 -3.63
CA SER A 21 -33.51 -4.21 -4.15
C SER A 21 -33.40 -4.33 -5.68
N ALA A 22 -34.23 -5.17 -6.30
CA ALA A 22 -34.21 -5.43 -7.74
C ALA A 22 -35.07 -4.45 -8.55
N ASP A 23 -35.93 -3.68 -7.89
CA ASP A 23 -36.91 -2.83 -8.55
C ASP A 23 -36.42 -1.38 -8.69
N VAL A 24 -36.86 -0.76 -9.78
CA VAL A 24 -36.58 0.66 -10.08
C VAL A 24 -37.74 1.52 -9.58
N TYR A 25 -37.45 2.54 -8.79
CA TYR A 25 -38.43 3.49 -8.27
C TYR A 25 -38.16 4.89 -8.82
N THR A 26 -39.14 5.47 -9.51
CA THR A 26 -39.09 6.86 -9.96
C THR A 26 -39.56 7.81 -8.85
N GLY A 27 -39.28 9.11 -8.98
CA GLY A 27 -39.79 10.12 -8.05
C GLY A 27 -41.29 9.97 -7.79
N ASP A 28 -41.66 10.15 -6.52
CA ASP A 28 -42.99 9.97 -5.94
C ASP A 28 -43.51 8.54 -5.77
N LYS A 29 -42.78 7.51 -6.20
CA LYS A 29 -43.15 6.11 -5.94
C LYS A 29 -43.09 5.79 -4.45
N GLN A 30 -44.12 5.11 -3.96
CA GLN A 30 -44.21 4.69 -2.57
C GLN A 30 -43.95 3.19 -2.45
N VAL A 31 -43.27 2.81 -1.37
CA VAL A 31 -43.01 1.42 -0.97
C VAL A 31 -43.22 1.29 0.53
N SER A 32 -43.56 0.10 1.01
CA SER A 32 -43.48 -0.22 2.43
C SER A 32 -42.16 -0.91 2.74
N TYR A 33 -41.51 -0.52 3.82
CA TYR A 33 -40.24 -1.10 4.26
C TYR A 33 -40.11 -0.98 5.79
N ASP A 34 -39.81 -2.09 6.45
CA ASP A 34 -39.62 -2.16 7.92
C ASP A 34 -40.80 -1.62 8.74
N GLY A 35 -42.03 -1.86 8.29
CA GLY A 35 -43.25 -1.42 8.98
C GLY A 35 -43.68 0.03 8.69
N ASP A 36 -42.87 0.77 7.91
CA ASP A 36 -43.12 2.17 7.55
C ASP A 36 -43.42 2.35 6.06
N LEU A 37 -44.14 3.43 5.75
CA LEU A 37 -44.39 3.89 4.39
C LEU A 37 -43.29 4.86 3.94
N TRP A 38 -42.68 4.60 2.79
CA TRP A 38 -41.60 5.40 2.24
C TRP A 38 -41.92 5.90 0.84
N LYS A 39 -41.40 7.09 0.49
CA LYS A 39 -41.59 7.72 -0.82
C LYS A 39 -40.24 8.11 -1.45
N ALA A 40 -39.98 7.67 -2.67
CA ALA A 40 -38.79 8.04 -3.43
C ALA A 40 -38.85 9.53 -3.83
N LYS A 41 -37.77 10.28 -3.60
CA LYS A 41 -37.67 11.69 -4.03
C LYS A 41 -37.35 11.84 -5.52
N TRP A 42 -36.59 10.89 -6.07
CA TRP A 42 -36.20 10.81 -7.48
C TRP A 42 -35.91 9.35 -7.86
N TRP A 43 -35.37 9.14 -9.06
CA TRP A 43 -35.05 7.80 -9.56
C TRP A 43 -34.06 7.05 -8.66
N THR A 44 -34.33 5.78 -8.35
CA THR A 44 -33.48 4.91 -7.55
C THR A 44 -33.63 3.43 -7.92
N LEU A 45 -32.55 2.67 -7.74
CA LEU A 45 -32.47 1.22 -7.85
C LEU A 45 -31.52 0.71 -6.76
N ASN A 46 -31.97 -0.26 -5.96
CA ASN A 46 -31.21 -0.86 -4.86
C ASN A 46 -30.89 0.07 -3.66
N ASP A 47 -31.30 1.34 -3.66
CA ASP A 47 -31.14 2.18 -2.47
C ASP A 47 -32.23 1.83 -1.44
N LYS A 48 -31.81 1.47 -0.23
CA LYS A 48 -32.69 1.00 0.85
C LYS A 48 -33.34 2.18 1.62
N PRO A 49 -34.67 2.17 1.84
CA PRO A 49 -35.31 3.17 2.69
C PRO A 49 -34.75 3.14 4.11
N GLY A 50 -34.47 4.32 4.68
CA GLY A 50 -33.90 4.46 6.03
C GLY A 50 -32.37 4.48 6.13
N HIS A 51 -31.62 4.31 5.03
CA HIS A 51 -30.15 4.40 5.04
C HIS A 51 -29.64 5.72 4.39
N ASN A 52 -28.71 6.42 5.06
CA ASN A 52 -28.44 7.85 4.85
C ASN A 52 -27.07 8.14 4.23
N GLN A 53 -27.03 8.29 2.90
CA GLN A 53 -26.01 9.17 2.26
C GLN A 53 -26.59 10.08 1.18
N ASP A 54 -27.58 9.64 0.41
CA ASP A 54 -28.14 10.44 -0.69
C ASP A 54 -29.58 10.95 -0.44
N ASN A 55 -30.18 10.70 0.73
CA ASN A 55 -31.52 11.19 1.07
C ASN A 55 -32.61 10.80 0.05
N VAL A 56 -32.47 9.66 -0.62
CA VAL A 56 -33.30 9.20 -1.75
C VAL A 56 -34.75 8.91 -1.35
N TRP A 57 -34.98 8.48 -0.11
CA TRP A 57 -36.30 8.11 0.43
C TRP A 57 -36.78 9.09 1.50
N VAL A 58 -38.10 9.32 1.55
CA VAL A 58 -38.81 10.08 2.59
C VAL A 58 -39.66 9.11 3.40
N ASN A 59 -39.47 9.06 4.72
CA ASN A 59 -40.39 8.33 5.61
C ASN A 59 -41.70 9.12 5.73
N LEU A 60 -42.82 8.48 5.45
CA LEU A 60 -44.17 9.04 5.55
C LEU A 60 -44.94 8.56 6.80
N GLY A 61 -44.33 7.71 7.63
CA GLY A 61 -44.87 7.20 8.89
C GLY A 61 -45.23 5.71 8.87
N ALA A 62 -45.59 5.19 10.04
CA ALA A 62 -45.91 3.78 10.24
C ALA A 62 -47.16 3.32 9.47
N CYS A 63 -47.09 2.12 8.92
CA CYS A 63 -48.17 1.51 8.13
C CYS A 63 -49.47 1.30 8.92
N ASN A 64 -49.39 1.15 10.24
CA ASN A 64 -50.50 0.82 11.13
C ASN A 64 -51.30 2.04 11.64
N GLY A 65 -50.91 3.27 11.31
CA GLY A 65 -51.69 4.47 11.61
C GLY A 65 -51.86 4.82 13.10
N GLU A 66 -51.07 4.26 14.02
CA GLU A 66 -51.09 4.70 15.42
C GLU A 66 -50.14 5.89 15.65
N PRO A 67 -50.61 7.01 16.20
CA PRO A 67 -49.73 8.07 16.68
C PRO A 67 -49.09 7.63 18.00
N GLU A 68 -47.78 7.53 18.03
CA GLU A 68 -47.02 7.20 19.23
C GLU A 68 -47.27 8.25 20.34
N SER A 69 -47.41 7.75 21.56
CA SER A 69 -47.92 8.45 22.74
C SER A 69 -47.07 9.64 23.17
N LYS A 70 -47.77 10.76 23.40
CA LYS A 70 -47.33 11.99 24.05
C LYS A 70 -46.79 11.74 25.47
N PRO A 71 -45.60 12.21 25.85
CA PRO A 71 -45.27 12.43 27.25
C PRO A 71 -45.87 13.77 27.69
N ASP A 72 -46.79 13.73 28.65
CA ASP A 72 -47.26 14.92 29.35
C ASP A 72 -46.14 15.57 30.17
N ALA A 73 -46.25 16.89 30.30
CA ALA A 73 -45.28 17.82 30.85
C ALA A 73 -44.84 17.55 32.30
N PRO A 74 -43.67 18.09 32.67
CA PRO A 74 -43.57 18.94 33.84
C PRO A 74 -43.31 20.39 33.41
N VAL A 75 -44.12 21.30 33.95
CA VAL A 75 -43.92 22.75 33.90
C VAL A 75 -42.65 23.07 34.69
N GLY A 76 -41.57 23.42 33.98
CA GLY A 76 -40.33 23.91 34.57
C GLY A 76 -40.22 25.44 34.43
N SER A 77 -40.37 26.14 35.54
CA SER A 77 -40.18 27.59 35.65
C SER A 77 -38.72 27.99 35.36
N GLY A 78 -38.48 28.68 34.24
CA GLY A 78 -37.15 29.20 33.86
C GLY A 78 -37.04 29.62 32.39
N ALA A 79 -35.82 29.90 31.92
CA ALA A 79 -35.46 30.53 30.64
C ALA A 79 -35.98 29.85 29.34
N CYS A 80 -36.70 28.74 29.44
CA CYS A 80 -37.28 27.99 28.32
C CYS A 80 -38.81 28.02 28.26
N ALA A 81 -39.48 28.80 29.12
CA ALA A 81 -40.94 28.85 29.20
C ALA A 81 -41.67 29.23 27.88
N ASN A 82 -40.97 29.86 26.93
CA ASN A 82 -41.54 30.33 25.66
C ASN A 82 -40.75 29.88 24.42
N VAL A 83 -39.96 28.80 24.53
CA VAL A 83 -39.14 28.29 23.42
C VAL A 83 -39.64 26.89 23.03
N PRO A 84 -39.91 26.62 21.73
CA PRO A 84 -40.41 25.32 21.28
C PRO A 84 -39.39 24.20 21.53
N GLN A 85 -39.86 22.97 21.78
CA GLN A 85 -39.00 21.80 21.80
C GLN A 85 -38.42 21.55 20.40
N TRP A 86 -37.19 21.04 20.33
CA TRP A 86 -36.59 20.66 19.06
C TRP A 86 -37.42 19.57 18.38
N ASN A 87 -37.63 19.71 17.08
CA ASN A 87 -38.42 18.83 16.25
C ASN A 87 -37.68 18.60 14.92
N SER A 88 -37.40 17.33 14.63
CA SER A 88 -36.68 16.89 13.43
C SER A 88 -37.33 17.35 12.12
N ALA A 89 -38.65 17.49 12.08
CA ALA A 89 -39.41 17.87 10.90
C ALA A 89 -39.46 19.39 10.65
N VAL A 90 -38.97 20.22 11.57
CA VAL A 90 -39.02 21.69 11.44
C VAL A 90 -37.67 22.24 10.98
N ALA A 91 -37.70 23.13 10.00
CA ALA A 91 -36.52 23.87 9.57
C ALA A 91 -36.29 25.11 10.44
N TYR A 92 -35.09 25.24 10.99
CA TYR A 92 -34.67 26.32 11.89
C TYR A 92 -33.62 27.19 11.22
N THR A 93 -33.86 28.50 11.11
CA THR A 93 -32.87 29.46 10.60
C THR A 93 -31.90 29.92 11.69
N GLY A 94 -30.76 30.53 11.32
CA GLY A 94 -29.58 30.85 12.16
C GLY A 94 -29.73 31.78 13.37
N SER A 95 -30.94 31.89 13.92
CA SER A 95 -31.25 32.60 15.16
C SER A 95 -32.38 31.93 15.97
N LYS A 96 -32.95 30.84 15.44
CA LYS A 96 -34.05 30.13 16.08
C LYS A 96 -33.53 29.33 17.27
N LYS A 97 -34.29 29.40 18.36
CA LYS A 97 -34.00 28.71 19.61
C LYS A 97 -34.97 27.56 19.82
N VAL A 98 -34.46 26.48 20.40
CA VAL A 98 -35.21 25.31 20.79
C VAL A 98 -34.77 24.86 22.18
N ALA A 99 -35.68 24.25 22.93
CA ALA A 99 -35.32 23.48 24.11
C ALA A 99 -35.04 22.02 23.69
N PHE A 100 -33.97 21.43 24.21
CA PHE A 100 -33.64 20.02 23.98
C PHE A 100 -32.80 19.48 25.16
N ASN A 101 -33.20 18.33 25.70
CA ASN A 101 -32.56 17.68 26.86
C ASN A 101 -32.32 18.60 28.08
N GLY A 102 -33.23 19.53 28.35
CA GLY A 102 -33.16 20.43 29.52
C GLY A 102 -32.32 21.69 29.34
N ASP A 103 -31.67 21.84 28.17
CA ASP A 103 -30.85 22.99 27.79
C ASP A 103 -31.51 23.81 26.69
N LEU A 104 -31.15 25.10 26.61
CA LEU A 104 -31.55 26.01 25.55
C LEU A 104 -30.52 25.99 24.42
N TRP A 105 -30.95 25.76 23.19
CA TRP A 105 -30.07 25.67 22.02
C TRP A 105 -30.46 26.70 20.96
N GLN A 106 -29.49 27.25 20.24
CA GLN A 106 -29.72 28.17 19.12
C GLN A 106 -29.07 27.67 17.83
N ALA A 107 -29.81 27.62 16.73
CA ALA A 107 -29.27 27.25 15.42
C ALA A 107 -28.24 28.29 14.94
N LYS A 108 -27.07 27.84 14.47
CA LYS A 108 -26.04 28.74 13.93
C LYS A 108 -26.35 29.22 12.51
N TRP A 109 -27.01 28.38 11.72
CA TRP A 109 -27.51 28.66 10.36
C TRP A 109 -28.74 27.78 10.08
N TRP A 110 -29.24 27.77 8.83
CA TRP A 110 -30.39 26.94 8.46
C TRP A 110 -30.11 25.45 8.75
N THR A 111 -31.01 24.78 9.47
CA THR A 111 -30.88 23.37 9.85
C THR A 111 -32.25 22.71 10.01
N GLN A 112 -32.39 21.46 9.58
CA GLN A 112 -33.58 20.61 9.75
C GLN A 112 -33.09 19.18 9.99
N ASN A 113 -33.70 18.47 10.94
CA ASN A 113 -33.33 17.09 11.33
C ASN A 113 -31.90 16.89 11.89
N ASN A 114 -31.17 17.94 12.24
CA ASN A 114 -29.93 17.82 13.02
C ASN A 114 -30.23 18.02 14.51
N GLU A 115 -29.89 17.04 15.35
CA GLU A 115 -30.15 17.07 16.79
C GLU A 115 -29.17 17.98 17.56
N PRO A 116 -29.63 18.83 18.49
CA PRO A 116 -28.73 19.62 19.34
C PRO A 116 -27.88 18.73 20.25
N GLY A 117 -26.54 18.86 20.17
CA GLY A 117 -25.61 18.14 21.03
C GLY A 117 -24.95 16.91 20.40
N HIS A 118 -25.22 16.59 19.13
CA HIS A 118 -24.56 15.50 18.40
C HIS A 118 -23.91 16.03 17.10
N ASN A 119 -22.63 15.68 16.87
CA ASN A 119 -21.75 15.93 15.70
C ASN A 119 -20.60 16.97 15.84
N GLN A 120 -19.54 16.77 15.03
CA GLN A 120 -18.28 17.53 15.04
C GLN A 120 -18.37 18.94 14.39
N GLU A 121 -19.48 19.27 13.73
CA GLU A 121 -19.69 20.56 13.05
C GLU A 121 -20.48 21.57 13.91
N ASN A 122 -21.05 21.15 15.04
CA ASN A 122 -21.78 21.96 16.01
C ASN A 122 -22.78 22.93 15.34
N VAL A 123 -23.77 22.43 14.60
CA VAL A 123 -24.82 23.25 13.94
C VAL A 123 -25.75 23.97 14.92
N TRP A 124 -25.71 23.58 16.20
CA TRP A 124 -26.38 24.22 17.33
C TRP A 124 -25.38 24.79 18.34
N THR A 125 -25.71 25.93 18.93
CA THR A 125 -24.99 26.53 20.06
C THR A 125 -25.76 26.25 21.35
N ASN A 126 -25.13 25.59 22.33
CA ASN A 126 -25.70 25.42 23.67
C ASN A 126 -25.64 26.77 24.42
N LEU A 127 -26.78 27.25 24.90
CA LEU A 127 -26.92 28.49 25.67
C LEU A 127 -27.10 28.23 27.18
N GLY A 128 -27.04 26.98 27.62
CA GLY A 128 -27.09 26.56 29.01
C GLY A 128 -28.46 26.07 29.48
N PRO A 129 -28.56 25.66 30.75
CA PRO A 129 -29.74 25.02 31.31
C PRO A 129 -30.94 25.95 31.45
N CYS A 130 -32.13 25.37 31.29
CA CYS A 130 -33.41 26.09 31.27
C CYS A 130 -33.85 26.70 32.63
N GLY A 131 -33.07 26.62 33.72
CA GLY A 131 -33.40 27.17 35.05
C GLY A 131 -32.29 28.11 35.56
N GLY A 132 -32.62 29.39 35.80
CA GLY A 132 -31.61 30.42 36.08
C GLY A 132 -31.65 31.02 37.49
N SER A 133 -30.55 31.67 37.87
CA SER A 133 -30.47 32.74 38.87
C SER A 133 -29.67 33.95 38.34
N LYS A 134 -30.16 35.15 38.70
CA LYS A 134 -30.10 36.54 38.14
C LYS A 134 -28.77 37.25 37.68
N PRO A 135 -28.87 38.43 36.97
CA PRO A 135 -27.84 39.13 36.16
C PRO A 135 -27.33 40.49 36.71
N GLN A 136 -26.26 41.08 36.11
CA GLN A 136 -26.15 42.44 35.48
C GLN A 136 -24.66 42.83 35.14
N PRO A 137 -24.34 43.91 34.38
CA PRO A 137 -24.41 44.14 32.92
C PRO A 137 -23.03 44.38 32.24
N SER A 138 -22.99 44.33 30.91
CA SER A 138 -22.08 45.17 30.12
C SER A 138 -22.81 45.66 28.88
N THR A 139 -22.90 46.98 28.76
CA THR A 139 -23.58 47.74 27.73
C THR A 139 -22.80 47.74 26.42
N GLN A 140 -23.45 47.33 25.34
CA GLN A 140 -23.03 47.62 23.98
C GLN A 140 -23.61 48.98 23.54
N PRO A 141 -22.88 49.75 22.71
CA PRO A 141 -23.53 50.47 21.61
C PRO A 141 -23.07 49.99 20.23
N LYS A 142 -24.04 50.00 19.31
CA LYS A 142 -24.01 49.66 17.87
C LYS A 142 -23.39 50.82 17.03
N PRO A 143 -22.87 50.58 15.80
CA PRO A 143 -22.04 51.54 15.06
C PRO A 143 -22.83 52.45 14.09
N LYS A 144 -22.23 53.59 13.71
CA LYS A 144 -22.53 54.34 12.47
C LYS A 144 -21.27 55.12 11.99
N PRO A 145 -21.01 55.26 10.67
CA PRO A 145 -19.68 55.38 10.08
C PRO A 145 -19.29 56.83 9.77
N THR A 146 -17.99 57.11 9.58
CA THR A 146 -17.46 58.10 8.62
C THR A 146 -15.98 57.80 8.34
N GLU A 147 -15.67 57.88 7.06
CA GLU A 147 -14.44 57.67 6.30
C GLU A 147 -13.52 58.90 6.34
N SER A 148 -12.20 58.69 6.33
CA SER A 148 -11.26 59.52 5.54
C SER A 148 -9.88 58.87 5.51
N GLU A 149 -9.48 58.47 4.30
CA GLU A 149 -8.14 58.01 3.94
C GLU A 149 -7.05 59.08 4.15
N SER A 150 -5.83 58.60 4.41
CA SER A 150 -4.64 59.10 3.71
C SER A 150 -3.54 58.01 3.69
N GLU A 151 -3.27 57.50 2.50
CA GLU A 151 -2.16 56.63 2.10
C GLU A 151 -0.96 57.50 1.59
N PRO A 152 0.23 56.96 1.21
CA PRO A 152 0.57 55.55 0.97
C PRO A 152 1.89 55.07 1.60
N GLY A 153 1.91 53.80 2.00
CA GLY A 153 3.14 53.04 2.21
C GLY A 153 3.10 51.81 1.29
N SER A 154 3.81 51.90 0.17
CA SER A 154 3.93 50.87 -0.89
C SER A 154 4.34 49.50 -0.32
N GLY A 155 3.36 48.70 0.10
CA GLY A 155 3.48 47.29 0.47
C GLY A 155 2.95 46.39 -0.64
N ILE A 156 3.44 45.15 -0.71
CA ILE A 156 3.22 44.18 -1.82
C ILE A 156 1.75 43.67 -1.87
N CYS A 157 0.89 44.15 -0.95
CA CYS A 157 -0.45 43.63 -0.69
C CYS A 157 -1.58 44.67 -0.78
N SER A 158 -1.32 45.91 -1.20
CA SER A 158 -2.33 46.99 -1.23
C SER A 158 -3.59 46.62 -2.02
N ASP A 159 -3.45 45.75 -3.02
CA ASP A 159 -4.52 45.41 -3.99
C ASP A 159 -5.10 44.00 -3.77
N VAL A 160 -4.81 43.34 -2.64
CA VAL A 160 -5.24 41.96 -2.37
C VAL A 160 -6.18 41.92 -1.15
N ALA A 161 -7.37 41.34 -1.34
CA ALA A 161 -8.39 41.26 -0.31
C ALA A 161 -8.00 40.34 0.88
N GLN A 162 -8.53 40.63 2.06
CA GLN A 162 -8.37 39.78 3.25
C GLN A 162 -9.03 38.41 3.04
N TRP A 163 -8.41 37.35 3.56
CA TRP A 163 -8.98 36.00 3.51
C TRP A 163 -10.31 35.94 4.27
N ASN A 164 -11.30 35.26 3.68
CA ASN A 164 -12.64 35.13 4.22
C ASN A 164 -13.09 33.67 4.09
N SER A 165 -13.51 33.06 5.20
CA SER A 165 -13.91 31.66 5.25
C SER A 165 -15.16 31.32 4.41
N GLY A 166 -16.01 32.30 4.12
CA GLY A 166 -17.19 32.16 3.27
C GLY A 166 -16.92 32.30 1.77
N SER A 167 -15.78 32.88 1.40
CA SER A 167 -15.36 33.12 0.02
C SER A 167 -14.76 31.87 -0.63
N ILE A 168 -14.99 31.74 -1.94
CA ILE A 168 -14.37 30.70 -2.77
C ILE A 168 -13.12 31.29 -3.41
N TYR A 169 -12.00 30.58 -3.31
CA TYR A 169 -10.75 30.92 -3.97
C TYR A 169 -10.39 29.85 -4.98
N VAL A 170 -10.16 30.22 -6.23
CA VAL A 170 -9.67 29.31 -7.28
C VAL A 170 -8.14 29.42 -7.42
N GLY A 171 -7.50 28.41 -8.00
CA GLY A 171 -6.04 28.36 -8.14
C GLY A 171 -5.43 29.68 -8.62
N ASP A 172 -4.30 30.05 -8.02
CA ASP A 172 -3.56 31.30 -8.19
C ASP A 172 -4.21 32.58 -7.63
N GLN A 173 -5.44 32.53 -7.12
CA GLN A 173 -6.02 33.67 -6.41
C GLN A 173 -5.29 33.92 -5.09
N LYS A 174 -5.16 35.20 -4.75
CA LYS A 174 -4.41 35.66 -3.57
C LYS A 174 -5.33 36.20 -2.50
N ALA A 175 -4.94 36.02 -1.25
CA ALA A 175 -5.60 36.61 -0.10
C ALA A 175 -4.56 37.01 0.95
N VAL A 176 -4.85 38.07 1.70
CA VAL A 176 -4.04 38.48 2.86
C VAL A 176 -4.57 37.80 4.11
N TYR A 177 -3.70 37.14 4.88
CA TYR A 177 -4.08 36.51 6.13
C TYR A 177 -2.93 36.61 7.14
N ASN A 178 -3.23 37.09 8.35
CA ASN A 178 -2.27 37.33 9.43
C ASN A 178 -1.04 38.19 9.03
N GLY A 179 -1.22 39.15 8.12
CA GLY A 179 -0.17 40.08 7.68
C GLY A 179 0.75 39.54 6.57
N ASP A 180 0.51 38.31 6.11
CA ASP A 180 1.24 37.67 5.01
C ASP A 180 0.36 37.53 3.76
N LEU A 181 1.00 37.52 2.59
CA LEU A 181 0.35 37.27 1.30
C LEU A 181 0.31 35.77 1.02
N TRP A 182 -0.88 35.24 0.74
CA TRP A 182 -1.07 33.83 0.45
C TRP A 182 -1.67 33.63 -0.94
N LYS A 183 -1.26 32.55 -1.62
CA LYS A 183 -1.81 32.14 -2.92
C LYS A 183 -2.48 30.78 -2.82
N ALA A 184 -3.74 30.67 -3.22
CA ALA A 184 -4.45 29.41 -3.31
C ALA A 184 -3.78 28.54 -4.40
N LYS A 185 -3.46 27.28 -4.06
CA LYS A 185 -2.86 26.37 -5.05
C LYS A 185 -3.91 25.73 -5.97
N TRP A 186 -5.16 25.63 -5.51
CA TRP A 186 -6.32 25.11 -6.24
C TRP A 186 -7.62 25.66 -5.62
N TRP A 187 -8.78 25.17 -6.08
CA TRP A 187 -10.08 25.56 -5.54
C TRP A 187 -10.18 25.27 -4.02
N THR A 188 -10.55 26.27 -3.23
CA THR A 188 -10.75 26.13 -1.78
C THR A 188 -11.87 27.04 -1.28
N ARG A 189 -12.56 26.60 -0.22
CA ARG A 189 -13.52 27.38 0.56
C ARG A 189 -13.36 26.99 2.03
N SER A 190 -13.24 27.99 2.90
CA SER A 190 -13.07 27.82 4.35
C SER A 190 -11.72 27.25 4.84
N ASP A 191 -10.81 26.80 3.97
CA ASP A 191 -9.44 26.42 4.40
C ASP A 191 -8.61 27.65 4.75
N GLU A 192 -8.05 27.68 5.98
CA GLU A 192 -7.32 28.81 6.53
C GLU A 192 -5.84 28.83 6.03
N PRO A 193 -5.34 29.98 5.52
CA PRO A 193 -3.94 30.08 5.13
C PRO A 193 -2.99 29.88 6.31
N GLY A 194 -2.02 28.98 6.16
CA GLY A 194 -1.04 28.64 7.21
C GLY A 194 -1.47 27.52 8.15
N HIS A 195 -2.65 26.91 7.95
CA HIS A 195 -3.13 25.81 8.80
C HIS A 195 -3.67 24.64 7.96
N ASN A 196 -2.81 23.63 7.68
CA ASN A 196 -3.15 22.20 7.46
C ASN A 196 -1.95 21.41 6.91
N GLN A 197 -2.05 20.07 6.95
CA GLN A 197 -1.04 19.11 6.44
C GLN A 197 -0.97 19.02 4.90
N GLN A 198 -1.91 19.64 4.18
CA GLN A 198 -2.07 19.54 2.72
C GLN A 198 -1.51 20.76 1.97
N ASN A 199 -1.06 21.80 2.69
CA ASN A 199 -0.50 23.05 2.14
C ASN A 199 -1.39 23.69 1.05
N VAL A 200 -2.71 23.81 1.30
CA VAL A 200 -3.70 24.37 0.34
C VAL A 200 -3.36 25.81 -0.10
N TRP A 201 -2.72 26.55 0.80
CA TRP A 201 -2.22 27.91 0.58
C TRP A 201 -0.70 27.93 0.52
N LEU A 202 -0.15 28.65 -0.46
CA LEU A 202 1.28 28.94 -0.56
C LEU A 202 1.57 30.31 0.09
N ASN A 203 2.41 30.34 1.13
CA ASN A 203 2.89 31.61 1.71
C ASN A 203 3.86 32.28 0.73
N LEU A 204 3.55 33.50 0.31
CA LEU A 204 4.37 34.32 -0.58
C LEU A 204 5.20 35.38 0.16
N GLY A 205 5.09 35.45 1.49
CA GLY A 205 5.85 36.34 2.36
C GLY A 205 5.02 37.50 2.93
N SER A 206 5.66 38.27 3.83
CA SER A 206 5.02 39.38 4.53
C SER A 206 4.67 40.54 3.60
N CYS A 207 3.50 41.12 3.85
CA CYS A 207 2.99 42.28 3.12
C CYS A 207 3.85 43.55 3.30
N ASP A 208 4.73 43.56 4.30
CA ASP A 208 5.55 44.71 4.69
C ASP A 208 6.94 44.73 3.99
N GLY A 209 7.20 43.76 3.10
CA GLY A 209 8.43 43.70 2.30
C GLY A 209 9.70 43.34 3.06
N LYS A 210 9.62 42.82 4.30
CA LYS A 210 10.77 42.35 5.08
C LYS A 210 10.79 40.81 5.17
N PRO A 211 11.93 40.13 4.92
CA PRO A 211 12.04 38.68 5.09
C PRO A 211 11.93 38.30 6.58
N ASN A 212 11.06 37.36 6.93
CA ASN A 212 10.94 36.81 8.27
C ASN A 212 11.94 35.64 8.46
N THR A 213 12.90 35.81 9.37
CA THR A 213 13.71 34.72 9.92
C THR A 213 12.92 33.97 10.99
N VAL A 214 12.73 32.67 10.79
CA VAL A 214 11.98 31.79 11.69
C VAL A 214 12.64 31.73 13.07
N LYS A 215 11.88 32.07 14.12
CA LYS A 215 12.22 31.76 15.51
C LYS A 215 11.18 30.79 16.07
N HIS A 216 11.48 29.49 15.98
CA HIS A 216 10.76 28.47 16.73
C HIS A 216 11.13 28.54 18.21
N THR A 217 10.11 28.56 19.05
CA THR A 217 10.16 28.41 20.50
C THR A 217 10.75 27.06 20.87
N THR A 218 11.82 27.07 21.68
CA THR A 218 12.37 25.90 22.38
C THR A 218 12.09 26.04 23.87
N THR A 219 11.86 24.92 24.57
CA THR A 219 11.79 24.79 26.04
C THR A 219 12.81 23.70 26.45
N PRO A 220 13.43 23.73 27.64
CA PRO A 220 14.83 24.07 27.85
C PRO A 220 15.73 22.84 28.12
N LYS A 221 17.02 22.93 27.75
CA LYS A 221 18.08 22.00 28.16
C LYS A 221 18.93 22.63 29.29
N PRO A 222 19.39 21.85 30.30
CA PRO A 222 19.97 22.42 31.51
C PRO A 222 21.35 23.06 31.29
N THR A 223 21.57 24.12 32.06
CA THR A 223 22.78 24.92 32.17
C THR A 223 23.94 24.11 32.75
N THR A 224 25.12 24.18 32.12
CA THR A 224 26.39 24.01 32.84
C THR A 224 27.31 25.19 32.53
N THR A 225 27.58 25.95 33.58
CA THR A 225 28.43 27.13 33.61
C THR A 225 29.90 26.72 33.57
N LYS A 226 30.70 27.45 32.80
CA LYS A 226 32.15 27.28 32.71
C LYS A 226 32.80 28.04 33.88
N HIS A 227 33.56 27.33 34.72
CA HIS A 227 34.58 27.95 35.59
C HIS A 227 35.93 27.25 35.36
N THR A 228 36.93 28.08 35.10
CA THR A 228 38.33 27.73 34.90
C THR A 228 39.05 27.61 36.24
N SER A 229 39.79 26.53 36.48
CA SER A 229 41.12 26.55 37.12
C SER A 229 41.73 25.14 37.18
N THR A 230 43.00 25.06 36.78
CA THR A 230 43.90 23.89 36.83
C THR A 230 44.40 23.65 38.26
N PRO A 231 44.84 22.43 38.64
CA PRO A 231 46.27 22.09 38.48
C PRO A 231 46.58 20.64 38.03
N LYS A 232 47.86 20.47 37.68
CA LYS A 232 48.63 19.34 37.09
C LYS A 232 48.54 17.96 37.79
N PRO A 233 49.05 16.88 37.14
CA PRO A 233 48.65 15.49 37.31
C PRO A 233 49.50 14.70 38.31
N THR A 234 48.99 13.54 38.72
CA THR A 234 49.82 12.45 39.26
C THR A 234 49.45 11.14 38.59
N THR A 235 50.44 10.57 37.92
CA THR A 235 50.48 9.26 37.29
C THR A 235 50.39 8.13 38.32
N THR A 236 49.60 7.10 38.02
CA THR A 236 49.94 5.73 38.43
C THR A 236 49.46 4.73 37.38
N LYS A 237 50.38 3.85 37.00
CA LYS A 237 50.38 2.88 35.92
C LYS A 237 50.28 1.51 36.57
N HIS A 238 49.39 0.60 36.13
CA HIS A 238 49.46 -0.87 36.26
C HIS A 238 48.22 -1.44 35.51
N THR A 239 48.29 -1.92 34.26
CA THR A 239 48.87 -3.15 33.68
C THR A 239 48.19 -4.47 34.09
N SER A 240 47.84 -5.23 33.04
CA SER A 240 47.69 -6.69 32.85
C SER A 240 46.40 -7.44 33.24
N THR A 241 45.76 -7.96 32.18
CA THR A 241 45.07 -9.26 31.99
C THR A 241 45.73 -10.42 32.78
N PRO A 242 45.00 -11.50 33.13
CA PRO A 242 44.74 -12.58 32.15
C PRO A 242 43.41 -13.39 32.34
N LYS A 243 42.94 -13.98 31.23
CA LYS A 243 42.20 -15.26 31.11
C LYS A 243 43.06 -16.11 30.14
N PRO A 244 43.19 -17.47 30.17
CA PRO A 244 42.14 -18.48 30.43
C PRO A 244 42.54 -19.76 31.18
N THR A 245 41.56 -20.52 31.68
CA THR A 245 41.69 -21.99 31.73
C THR A 245 40.35 -22.71 31.56
N THR A 246 40.41 -23.71 30.70
CA THR A 246 39.46 -24.72 30.28
C THR A 246 39.33 -25.83 31.32
N THR A 247 38.15 -26.46 31.45
CA THR A 247 38.07 -27.88 31.85
C THR A 247 36.83 -28.53 31.23
N LYS A 248 37.07 -29.63 30.50
CA LYS A 248 36.08 -30.61 30.03
C LYS A 248 35.62 -31.46 31.21
N HIS A 249 34.38 -31.95 31.20
CA HIS A 249 34.08 -33.28 31.72
C HIS A 249 32.91 -33.91 30.94
N GLU A 250 33.05 -35.21 30.78
CA GLU A 250 32.42 -36.13 29.85
C GLU A 250 31.28 -36.92 30.53
N GLU A 251 30.29 -37.27 29.71
CA GLU A 251 29.30 -38.35 29.74
C GLU A 251 29.31 -39.39 30.89
N THR A 252 28.13 -39.71 31.47
CA THR A 252 27.49 -41.05 31.41
C THR A 252 26.24 -41.26 32.32
N ALA A 253 25.32 -42.07 31.78
CA ALA A 253 24.46 -43.09 32.41
C ALA A 253 23.05 -42.79 32.99
N LYS A 254 22.08 -43.44 32.31
CA LYS A 254 20.72 -43.87 32.67
C LYS A 254 20.71 -44.94 33.79
N PRO A 255 19.60 -45.13 34.54
CA PRO A 255 18.87 -46.43 34.52
C PRO A 255 17.32 -46.23 34.62
N THR A 256 16.46 -46.82 33.78
CA THR A 256 15.91 -48.19 33.70
C THR A 256 15.00 -48.64 34.87
N THR A 257 13.78 -48.98 34.47
CA THR A 257 12.57 -49.50 35.14
C THR A 257 12.72 -50.74 36.02
N THR A 258 11.80 -50.90 37.00
CA THR A 258 11.35 -52.22 37.50
C THR A 258 9.85 -52.20 37.84
N LYS A 259 9.11 -53.21 37.34
CA LYS A 259 7.72 -53.54 37.68
C LYS A 259 7.71 -54.47 38.91
N HIS A 260 6.65 -54.42 39.71
CA HIS A 260 6.07 -55.64 40.29
C HIS A 260 4.55 -55.50 40.47
N ALA A 261 3.85 -56.54 40.05
CA ALA A 261 2.41 -56.74 40.18
C ALA A 261 2.13 -57.66 41.37
N GLU A 262 1.01 -57.51 42.05
CA GLU A 262 0.29 -58.65 42.62
C GLU A 262 -1.21 -58.37 42.84
N THR A 263 -1.96 -59.44 42.61
CA THR A 263 -3.40 -59.65 42.47
C THR A 263 -4.17 -59.77 43.79
N THR A 264 -5.48 -59.46 43.80
CA THR A 264 -6.57 -60.40 44.21
C THR A 264 -7.98 -59.77 44.11
N LYS A 265 -8.92 -60.55 43.55
CA LYS A 265 -10.42 -60.48 43.59
C LYS A 265 -10.88 -61.64 44.55
N PRO A 266 -12.16 -61.95 44.89
CA PRO A 266 -13.46 -61.53 44.31
C PRO A 266 -14.70 -61.37 45.26
N ALA A 267 -15.84 -60.86 44.71
CA ALA A 267 -17.24 -61.37 44.80
C ALA A 267 -18.29 -60.22 44.75
N THR A 268 -19.08 -60.07 43.67
CA THR A 268 -20.54 -60.39 43.51
C THR A 268 -21.45 -59.68 44.54
N THR A 269 -22.39 -58.78 44.19
CA THR A 269 -23.63 -59.01 43.41
C THR A 269 -24.25 -57.71 42.87
N SER A 270 -24.96 -57.85 41.75
CA SER A 270 -25.75 -56.84 41.03
C SER A 270 -27.01 -56.40 41.79
N LYS A 271 -27.34 -55.10 41.77
CA LYS A 271 -28.70 -54.58 41.48
C LYS A 271 -28.68 -53.08 41.17
N THR A 272 -29.35 -52.79 40.06
CA THR A 272 -29.54 -51.53 39.34
C THR A 272 -30.49 -50.58 40.09
N GLU A 273 -30.12 -49.31 40.27
CA GLU A 273 -31.01 -48.16 40.02
C GLU A 273 -30.30 -46.78 40.07
N THR A 274 -30.45 -46.04 38.97
CA THR A 274 -30.46 -44.58 38.78
C THR A 274 -29.34 -43.67 39.32
N LYS A 275 -28.71 -42.98 38.36
CA LYS A 275 -27.51 -42.14 38.42
C LYS A 275 -27.80 -40.68 38.81
N PRO A 276 -27.01 -40.06 39.71
CA PRO A 276 -26.68 -38.64 39.66
C PRO A 276 -25.24 -38.40 39.17
N VAL A 277 -25.04 -37.17 38.71
CA VAL A 277 -23.90 -36.60 37.99
C VAL A 277 -22.73 -36.28 38.93
N GLU A 278 -21.49 -36.62 38.55
CA GLU A 278 -20.35 -35.67 38.47
C GLU A 278 -19.06 -36.27 37.88
N THR A 279 -18.37 -35.40 37.13
CA THR A 279 -16.92 -35.22 36.94
C THR A 279 -16.00 -36.27 36.25
N ASN A 280 -15.40 -35.76 35.15
CA ASN A 280 -14.03 -35.95 34.64
C ASN A 280 -13.58 -37.28 34.02
N LYS A 281 -13.53 -37.29 32.67
CA LYS A 281 -12.48 -37.98 31.90
C LYS A 281 -11.87 -36.97 30.91
N PRO A 282 -10.53 -36.84 30.83
CA PRO A 282 -9.90 -35.98 29.84
C PRO A 282 -10.16 -36.55 28.45
N SER A 283 -10.76 -35.72 27.59
CA SER A 283 -10.91 -35.99 26.17
C SER A 283 -9.52 -35.99 25.52
N GLN A 284 -9.24 -37.06 24.80
CA GLN A 284 -8.13 -37.17 23.85
C GLN A 284 -8.18 -36.01 22.83
N PRO A 285 -7.01 -35.59 22.29
CA PRO A 285 -6.94 -34.46 21.37
C PRO A 285 -7.78 -34.77 20.12
N SER A 286 -8.65 -33.83 19.79
CA SER A 286 -9.30 -33.73 18.49
C SER A 286 -8.27 -33.67 17.36
N SER A 287 -8.68 -34.12 16.18
CA SER A 287 -7.98 -34.05 14.88
C SER A 287 -7.10 -32.81 14.68
N PRO A 288 -6.03 -32.89 13.85
CA PRO A 288 -5.13 -31.76 13.61
C PRO A 288 -5.93 -30.53 13.20
N SER A 289 -5.65 -29.40 13.85
CA SER A 289 -6.19 -28.09 13.48
C SER A 289 -5.94 -27.86 11.98
N ASN A 290 -6.93 -27.35 11.27
CA ASN A 290 -6.71 -26.79 9.94
C ASN A 290 -5.74 -25.60 10.14
N GLY A 291 -4.45 -25.84 9.93
CA GLY A 291 -3.44 -24.78 10.00
C GLY A 291 -3.72 -23.69 8.96
N PHE A 292 -3.07 -22.54 9.14
CA PHE A 292 -3.11 -21.45 8.18
C PHE A 292 -2.83 -21.95 6.76
N ASP A 293 -3.72 -21.58 5.85
CA ASP A 293 -3.56 -21.78 4.41
C ASP A 293 -3.87 -20.46 3.70
N ALA A 294 -2.84 -19.90 3.08
CA ALA A 294 -2.90 -18.61 2.38
C ALA A 294 -3.90 -18.61 1.21
N SER A 295 -4.29 -19.78 0.70
CA SER A 295 -5.29 -19.86 -0.35
C SER A 295 -6.71 -19.66 0.18
N CYS A 296 -6.96 -20.03 1.45
CA CYS A 296 -8.27 -19.90 2.07
C CYS A 296 -8.74 -18.44 2.17
N ASN A 297 -10.07 -18.29 2.16
CA ASN A 297 -10.79 -17.03 2.23
C ASN A 297 -11.61 -16.88 3.53
N ASP A 298 -11.22 -17.64 4.56
CA ASP A 298 -11.78 -17.63 5.91
C ASP A 298 -10.70 -17.38 6.97
N ASN A 299 -9.55 -16.82 6.56
CA ASN A 299 -8.45 -16.52 7.46
C ASN A 299 -8.75 -15.28 8.32
N VAL A 300 -8.33 -15.32 9.58
CA VAL A 300 -8.36 -14.20 10.51
C VAL A 300 -6.94 -13.83 10.90
N VAL A 301 -6.61 -12.56 10.72
CA VAL A 301 -5.32 -11.97 11.05
C VAL A 301 -5.48 -11.04 12.23
N MET A 302 -4.60 -11.10 13.22
CA MET A 302 -4.67 -10.19 14.38
C MET A 302 -3.29 -9.66 14.73
N TYR A 303 -3.14 -8.34 14.69
CA TYR A 303 -1.94 -7.71 15.24
C TYR A 303 -1.87 -8.00 16.75
N TRP A 304 -0.66 -8.30 17.23
CA TRP A 304 -0.39 -8.51 18.64
C TRP A 304 0.90 -7.84 19.04
N GLY A 305 0.92 -7.16 20.18
CA GLY A 305 2.13 -6.59 20.77
C GLY A 305 1.94 -5.18 21.32
N GLN A 306 1.00 -4.39 20.79
CA GLN A 306 0.80 -3.00 21.22
C GLN A 306 -0.19 -2.79 22.36
N ASN A 307 -0.92 -3.84 22.78
CA ASN A 307 -1.89 -3.78 23.87
C ASN A 307 -2.90 -2.63 23.68
N SER A 308 -3.49 -2.51 22.49
CA SER A 308 -4.42 -1.42 22.14
C SER A 308 -5.52 -1.24 23.19
N TYR A 309 -6.12 -2.32 23.71
CA TYR A 309 -7.16 -2.22 24.74
C TYR A 309 -6.64 -1.71 26.09
N GLY A 310 -5.53 -2.27 26.59
CA GLY A 310 -4.95 -1.87 27.88
C GLY A 310 -4.15 -0.56 27.82
N GLY A 311 -3.91 -0.03 26.62
CA GLY A 311 -3.37 1.30 26.35
C GLY A 311 -4.49 2.31 26.14
N SER A 312 -4.86 2.55 24.88
CA SER A 312 -5.82 3.58 24.48
C SER A 312 -7.30 3.13 24.52
N GLY A 313 -7.57 1.82 24.57
CA GLY A 313 -8.93 1.26 24.54
C GLY A 313 -9.70 1.34 25.85
N GLY A 314 -9.08 1.81 26.93
CA GLY A 314 -9.73 2.01 28.23
C GLY A 314 -9.81 0.78 29.12
N GLY A 315 -9.11 -0.30 28.76
CA GLY A 315 -8.87 -1.45 29.63
C GLY A 315 -7.79 -1.17 30.69
N PRO A 316 -7.61 -2.08 31.66
CA PRO A 316 -6.53 -1.97 32.63
C PRO A 316 -5.15 -2.07 31.95
N SER A 317 -4.17 -1.36 32.48
CA SER A 317 -2.79 -1.44 32.00
C SER A 317 -2.27 -2.88 32.03
N GLY A 318 -1.54 -3.28 30.98
CA GLY A 318 -1.05 -4.65 30.83
C GLY A 318 -2.14 -5.69 30.52
N TRP A 319 -3.26 -5.27 29.93
CA TRP A 319 -4.35 -6.18 29.59
C TRP A 319 -3.94 -7.31 28.64
N GLN A 320 -3.21 -6.97 27.56
CA GLN A 320 -2.72 -7.90 26.57
C GLN A 320 -2.00 -9.07 27.23
N LYS A 321 -2.40 -10.28 26.83
CA LYS A 321 -1.81 -11.53 27.31
C LYS A 321 -0.58 -11.87 26.48
N ASN A 322 0.20 -12.83 26.98
CA ASN A 322 1.31 -13.43 26.24
C ASN A 322 0.80 -14.01 24.90
N LEU A 323 1.66 -14.07 23.89
CA LEU A 323 1.30 -14.45 22.54
C LEU A 323 0.65 -15.85 22.49
N ALA A 324 1.16 -16.81 23.28
CA ALA A 324 0.62 -18.16 23.32
C ALA A 324 -0.86 -18.23 23.78
N TYR A 325 -1.36 -17.24 24.51
CA TYR A 325 -2.77 -17.17 24.92
C TYR A 325 -3.72 -17.11 23.72
N TYR A 326 -3.37 -16.30 22.72
CA TYR A 326 -4.18 -16.09 21.51
C TYR A 326 -4.07 -17.26 20.52
N CYS A 327 -3.10 -18.16 20.71
CA CYS A 327 -2.84 -19.30 19.85
C CYS A 327 -3.46 -20.61 20.36
N GLN A 328 -4.19 -20.59 21.48
CA GLN A 328 -4.75 -21.80 22.08
C GLN A 328 -5.84 -22.43 21.22
N ASP A 329 -6.66 -21.61 20.58
CA ASP A 329 -7.79 -22.02 19.74
C ASP A 329 -7.58 -21.75 18.24
N ASP A 330 -8.62 -22.01 17.45
CA ASP A 330 -8.62 -21.91 15.99
C ASP A 330 -9.20 -20.60 15.45
N THR A 331 -9.25 -19.55 16.29
CA THR A 331 -9.78 -18.22 15.92
C THR A 331 -8.84 -17.49 14.98
N VAL A 332 -7.57 -17.34 15.35
CA VAL A 332 -6.56 -16.62 14.58
C VAL A 332 -5.73 -17.58 13.73
N ASP A 333 -5.35 -17.16 12.53
CA ASP A 333 -4.51 -17.95 11.61
C ASP A 333 -3.14 -17.29 11.38
N VAL A 334 -3.10 -15.95 11.30
CA VAL A 334 -1.87 -15.17 11.11
C VAL A 334 -1.74 -14.09 12.18
N ILE A 335 -0.55 -13.95 12.76
CA ILE A 335 -0.26 -12.98 13.81
C ILE A 335 0.96 -12.12 13.42
N PRO A 336 0.74 -10.87 13.00
CA PRO A 336 1.79 -9.86 12.95
C PRO A 336 2.20 -9.43 14.36
N VAL A 337 3.47 -9.66 14.72
CA VAL A 337 4.08 -9.24 15.99
C VAL A 337 4.50 -7.79 15.89
N ALA A 338 3.79 -6.92 16.59
CA ALA A 338 3.78 -5.47 16.46
C ALA A 338 4.46 -4.78 17.66
N PHE A 339 5.62 -4.13 17.54
CA PHE A 339 6.36 -3.85 16.31
C PHE A 339 7.88 -3.89 16.48
N LEU A 340 8.57 -4.07 15.36
CA LEU A 340 9.86 -3.45 15.11
C LEU A 340 9.61 -2.02 14.60
N ASP A 341 9.67 -1.06 15.52
CA ASP A 341 9.28 0.34 15.28
C ASP A 341 10.49 1.25 14.99
N THR A 342 11.71 0.73 15.09
CA THR A 342 12.94 1.48 14.81
C THR A 342 13.90 0.64 13.99
N PHE A 343 14.23 1.08 12.76
CA PHE A 343 15.09 0.30 11.86
C PHE A 343 16.58 0.46 12.21
N PHE A 344 16.99 1.68 12.55
CA PHE A 344 18.39 2.04 12.79
C PHE A 344 18.56 2.64 14.17
N GLY A 345 18.49 1.78 15.18
CA GLY A 345 18.64 2.14 16.58
C GLY A 345 20.09 2.16 17.07
N THR A 346 20.23 2.09 18.39
CA THR A 346 21.55 2.11 19.05
C THR A 346 22.41 0.93 18.58
N GLY A 347 23.64 1.23 18.15
CA GLY A 347 24.58 0.23 17.62
C GLY A 347 24.27 -0.23 16.19
N GLY A 348 23.35 0.45 15.49
CA GLY A 348 22.93 0.07 14.13
C GLY A 348 22.06 -1.19 14.09
N LEU A 349 21.48 -1.57 15.22
CA LEU A 349 20.52 -2.67 15.34
C LEU A 349 19.09 -2.09 15.40
N PRO A 350 18.08 -2.88 14.98
CA PRO A 350 16.69 -2.47 15.13
C PRO A 350 16.27 -2.43 16.61
N GLU A 351 15.15 -1.76 16.89
CA GLU A 351 14.54 -1.73 18.22
C GLU A 351 13.09 -2.24 18.14
N LEU A 352 12.65 -2.90 19.20
CA LEU A 352 11.33 -3.53 19.32
C LEU A 352 10.54 -2.85 20.44
N ASN A 353 9.22 -2.82 20.28
CA ASN A 353 8.30 -2.47 21.34
C ASN A 353 7.10 -3.40 21.27
N LEU A 354 6.92 -4.28 22.25
CA LEU A 354 5.74 -5.15 22.39
C LEU A 354 5.00 -4.84 23.71
N ALA A 355 4.86 -3.54 24.02
CA ALA A 355 4.15 -3.01 25.17
C ALA A 355 4.51 -3.75 26.47
N ASN A 356 3.53 -4.25 27.21
CA ASN A 356 3.73 -4.91 28.50
C ASN A 356 4.41 -6.29 28.43
N THR A 357 4.72 -6.82 27.23
CA THR A 357 5.26 -8.19 27.08
C THR A 357 6.77 -8.20 26.84
N CYS A 358 7.27 -7.26 26.04
CA CYS A 358 8.69 -7.12 25.72
C CYS A 358 9.00 -5.64 25.51
N ASN A 359 9.63 -5.01 26.49
CA ASN A 359 9.95 -3.58 26.46
C ASN A 359 11.24 -3.23 27.22
N MET A 360 11.75 -2.03 27.00
CA MET A 360 13.00 -1.53 27.58
C MET A 360 13.01 -1.42 29.11
N LYS A 361 11.84 -1.35 29.75
CA LYS A 361 11.73 -1.24 31.20
C LYS A 361 11.85 -2.61 31.87
N ASP A 362 11.19 -3.61 31.30
CA ASP A 362 11.00 -4.91 31.94
C ASP A 362 11.95 -6.00 31.39
N ASN A 363 12.57 -5.78 30.23
CA ASN A 363 13.43 -6.76 29.56
C ASN A 363 14.87 -6.26 29.41
N LYS A 364 15.79 -7.22 29.33
CA LYS A 364 17.20 -6.95 29.04
C LYS A 364 17.38 -6.58 27.57
N VAL A 365 18.43 -5.83 27.29
CA VAL A 365 18.90 -5.54 25.93
C VAL A 365 20.21 -6.27 25.64
N PHE A 366 20.51 -6.47 24.36
CA PHE A 366 21.82 -6.94 23.94
C PHE A 366 22.91 -5.88 24.17
N PRO A 367 24.17 -6.27 24.45
CA PRO A 367 25.25 -5.33 24.69
C PRO A 367 25.41 -4.29 23.57
N ASN A 368 25.64 -3.03 23.95
CA ASN A 368 25.83 -1.89 23.04
C ASN A 368 24.66 -1.62 22.08
N SER A 369 23.44 -1.98 22.49
CA SER A 369 22.22 -1.79 21.70
C SER A 369 21.02 -1.52 22.60
N ASN A 370 19.91 -1.12 21.99
CA ASN A 370 18.58 -1.14 22.60
C ASN A 370 17.74 -2.33 22.10
N LEU A 371 18.34 -3.27 21.37
CA LEU A 371 17.62 -4.42 20.87
C LEU A 371 17.26 -5.33 22.06
N LEU A 372 15.96 -5.57 22.22
CA LEU A 372 15.43 -6.33 23.35
C LEU A 372 15.77 -7.83 23.25
N TYR A 373 15.97 -8.47 24.41
CA TYR A 373 16.12 -9.91 24.57
C TYR A 373 14.89 -10.50 25.26
N CYS A 374 14.05 -11.18 24.48
CA CYS A 374 12.73 -11.66 24.86
C CYS A 374 12.51 -13.13 24.47
N PRO A 375 13.27 -14.07 25.08
CA PRO A 375 13.19 -15.49 24.73
C PRO A 375 11.81 -16.12 25.00
N ASN A 376 11.06 -15.62 26.00
CA ASN A 376 9.71 -16.11 26.28
C ASN A 376 8.75 -15.86 25.10
N VAL A 377 8.90 -14.74 24.39
CA VAL A 377 8.14 -14.49 23.15
C VAL A 377 8.54 -15.50 22.08
N GLY A 378 9.82 -15.90 22.03
CA GLY A 378 10.31 -16.97 21.16
C GLY A 378 9.65 -18.33 21.43
N GLU A 379 9.48 -18.71 22.70
CA GLU A 379 8.75 -19.93 23.06
C GLU A 379 7.28 -19.86 22.63
N ASP A 380 6.63 -18.71 22.82
CA ASP A 380 5.25 -18.51 22.38
C ASP A 380 5.12 -18.56 20.85
N ILE A 381 6.07 -18.00 20.09
CA ILE A 381 6.11 -18.10 18.62
C ILE A 381 6.14 -19.56 18.19
N LYS A 382 7.04 -20.37 18.78
CA LYS A 382 7.14 -21.81 18.48
C LYS A 382 5.85 -22.54 18.85
N PHE A 383 5.20 -22.18 19.96
CA PHE A 383 3.91 -22.73 20.33
C PHE A 383 2.83 -22.40 19.28
N CYS A 384 2.69 -21.15 18.86
CA CYS A 384 1.74 -20.75 17.83
C CYS A 384 1.98 -21.50 16.51
N GLN A 385 3.24 -21.62 16.08
CA GLN A 385 3.61 -22.38 14.88
C GLN A 385 3.24 -23.87 15.03
N SER A 386 3.41 -24.47 16.21
CA SER A 386 2.98 -25.85 16.49
C SER A 386 1.47 -26.05 16.43
N ARG A 387 0.70 -24.97 16.59
CA ARG A 387 -0.77 -24.92 16.43
C ARG A 387 -1.21 -24.62 15.00
N GLY A 388 -0.27 -24.54 14.06
CA GLY A 388 -0.50 -24.28 12.65
C GLY A 388 -0.71 -22.80 12.33
N LYS A 389 -0.32 -21.88 13.21
CA LYS A 389 -0.44 -20.43 12.99
C LYS A 389 0.80 -19.90 12.30
N SER A 390 0.62 -18.89 11.45
CA SER A 390 1.74 -18.12 10.89
C SER A 390 2.02 -16.91 11.78
N VAL A 391 3.28 -16.70 12.18
CA VAL A 391 3.71 -15.57 13.02
C VAL A 391 4.77 -14.77 12.28
N VAL A 392 4.42 -13.55 11.86
CA VAL A 392 5.30 -12.66 11.08
C VAL A 392 5.75 -11.47 11.93
N LEU A 393 6.93 -10.92 11.67
CA LEU A 393 7.38 -9.70 12.33
C LEU A 393 6.81 -8.47 11.63
N SER A 394 6.09 -7.61 12.34
CA SER A 394 5.58 -6.37 11.78
C SER A 394 6.59 -5.23 11.94
N LEU A 395 6.92 -4.60 10.82
CA LEU A 395 7.83 -3.46 10.73
C LEU A 395 7.02 -2.17 10.57
N GLY A 396 7.37 -1.14 11.34
CA GLY A 396 6.75 0.18 11.24
C GLY A 396 5.76 0.46 12.38
N GLY A 397 4.49 0.69 12.03
CA GLY A 397 3.42 1.14 12.91
C GLY A 397 3.33 2.66 13.05
N ALA A 398 2.24 3.15 13.65
CA ALA A 398 1.94 4.59 13.75
C ALA A 398 2.98 5.43 14.52
N GLY A 399 3.81 4.80 15.36
CA GLY A 399 4.90 5.43 16.10
C GLY A 399 6.24 4.76 15.79
N GLY A 400 7.33 5.51 15.77
CA GLY A 400 8.67 4.97 15.53
C GLY A 400 9.59 5.84 14.70
N SER A 401 10.75 5.28 14.33
CA SER A 401 11.75 5.91 13.45
C SER A 401 12.28 4.89 12.44
N TYR A 402 11.69 4.89 11.25
CA TYR A 402 11.94 3.94 10.19
C TYR A 402 11.89 4.59 8.80
N GLY A 403 12.29 3.83 7.77
CA GLY A 403 12.48 4.30 6.40
C GLY A 403 13.93 4.14 5.95
N PHE A 404 14.14 4.11 4.63
CA PHE A 404 15.47 3.91 4.02
C PHE A 404 15.93 5.15 3.26
N GLN A 405 17.22 5.40 3.27
CA GLN A 405 17.84 6.44 2.44
C GLN A 405 17.97 5.99 0.98
N ASP A 406 18.24 4.70 0.75
CA ASP A 406 18.42 4.11 -0.58
C ASP A 406 18.22 2.58 -0.55
N ASP A 407 18.25 1.98 -1.74
CA ASP A 407 18.10 0.54 -1.94
C ASP A 407 19.24 -0.28 -1.30
N ALA A 408 20.45 0.26 -1.20
CA ALA A 408 21.58 -0.47 -0.64
C ALA A 408 21.41 -0.64 0.88
N GLN A 409 21.00 0.43 1.56
CA GLN A 409 20.65 0.38 2.97
C GLN A 409 19.50 -0.59 3.22
N ALA A 410 18.48 -0.57 2.37
CA ALA A 410 17.32 -1.45 2.46
C ALA A 410 17.72 -2.94 2.32
N LYS A 411 18.58 -3.29 1.37
CA LYS A 411 19.10 -4.67 1.20
C LYS A 411 19.95 -5.13 2.40
N ASN A 412 20.80 -4.25 2.92
CA ASN A 412 21.61 -4.55 4.09
C ASN A 412 20.72 -4.80 5.31
N PHE A 413 19.67 -3.99 5.50
CA PHE A 413 18.71 -4.16 6.57
C PHE A 413 17.89 -5.44 6.44
N ALA A 414 17.44 -5.80 5.22
CA ALA A 414 16.80 -7.09 4.95
C ALA A 414 17.67 -8.28 5.38
N THR A 415 18.96 -8.24 5.06
CA THR A 415 19.92 -9.28 5.48
C THR A 415 20.15 -9.28 6.99
N GLN A 416 20.14 -8.11 7.63
CA GLN A 416 20.22 -8.01 9.08
C GLN A 416 18.99 -8.66 9.74
N LEU A 417 17.77 -8.36 9.30
CA LEU A 417 16.56 -9.00 9.81
C LEU A 417 16.53 -10.50 9.58
N TRP A 418 17.01 -10.94 8.41
CA TRP A 418 17.14 -12.37 8.11
C TRP A 418 17.94 -13.10 9.19
N ASN A 419 19.07 -12.53 9.61
CA ASN A 419 19.96 -13.10 10.61
C ASN A 419 19.46 -12.96 12.06
N LEU A 420 18.74 -11.89 12.37
CA LEU A 420 18.25 -11.62 13.73
C LEU A 420 16.96 -12.38 14.08
N PHE A 421 16.06 -12.56 13.11
CA PHE A 421 14.68 -12.99 13.36
C PHE A 421 14.19 -14.17 12.52
N LEU A 422 14.79 -14.38 11.35
CA LEU A 422 14.33 -15.38 10.37
C LEU A 422 15.36 -16.51 10.26
N GLY A 423 15.52 -17.11 9.09
CA GLY A 423 16.29 -18.34 8.89
C GLY A 423 17.80 -18.20 8.91
N GLY A 424 18.33 -16.97 9.00
CA GLY A 424 19.75 -16.70 9.14
C GLY A 424 20.27 -16.91 10.56
N GLU A 425 21.57 -16.68 10.76
CA GLU A 425 22.25 -16.94 12.02
C GLU A 425 22.79 -15.65 12.67
N SER A 426 22.64 -15.55 13.99
CA SER A 426 23.21 -14.45 14.79
C SER A 426 23.31 -14.88 16.25
N ASN A 427 24.29 -14.34 16.97
CA ASN A 427 24.34 -14.45 18.45
C ASN A 427 23.40 -13.43 19.14
N THR A 428 22.83 -12.50 18.37
CA THR A 428 21.98 -11.41 18.84
C THR A 428 20.55 -11.66 18.37
N ARG A 429 19.87 -12.69 18.89
CA ARG A 429 18.50 -13.03 18.47
C ARG A 429 17.47 -12.69 19.54
N PRO A 430 16.61 -11.69 19.32
CA PRO A 430 15.62 -11.23 20.30
C PRO A 430 14.69 -12.31 20.82
N PHE A 431 14.29 -13.23 19.93
CA PHE A 431 13.37 -14.32 20.25
C PHE A 431 14.10 -15.66 20.41
N GLY A 432 15.38 -15.64 20.77
CA GLY A 432 16.17 -16.85 20.92
C GLY A 432 16.31 -17.64 19.62
N ASP A 433 16.03 -18.94 19.68
CA ASP A 433 16.10 -19.86 18.54
C ASP A 433 14.82 -19.89 17.68
N ALA A 434 13.79 -19.11 18.03
CA ALA A 434 12.60 -19.01 17.22
C ALA A 434 12.91 -18.40 15.84
N ILE A 435 12.26 -18.95 14.82
CA ILE A 435 12.34 -18.49 13.43
C ILE A 435 10.94 -18.06 13.02
N LEU A 436 10.76 -16.76 12.79
CA LEU A 436 9.47 -16.22 12.34
C LEU A 436 9.08 -16.73 10.95
N ASP A 437 7.79 -16.69 10.64
CA ASP A 437 7.23 -17.12 9.36
C ASP A 437 7.34 -16.07 8.26
N GLY A 438 7.92 -14.90 8.54
CA GLY A 438 8.06 -13.85 7.55
C GLY A 438 8.07 -12.45 8.16
N VAL A 439 7.80 -11.47 7.29
CA VAL A 439 7.70 -10.06 7.68
C VAL A 439 6.37 -9.47 7.21
N ASP A 440 5.89 -8.51 7.97
CA ASP A 440 4.78 -7.63 7.63
C ASP A 440 5.29 -6.19 7.51
N LEU A 441 4.89 -5.51 6.44
CA LEU A 441 5.21 -4.11 6.19
C LEU A 441 3.99 -3.25 6.54
N ASP A 442 3.97 -2.74 7.77
CA ASP A 442 2.98 -1.75 8.25
C ASP A 442 3.61 -0.35 8.26
N ILE A 443 3.88 0.16 7.06
CA ILE A 443 4.65 1.39 6.86
C ILE A 443 3.71 2.58 6.75
N GLU A 444 3.64 3.36 7.82
CA GLU A 444 2.75 4.53 7.91
C GLU A 444 3.49 5.88 7.77
N GLY A 445 4.82 5.84 7.62
CA GLY A 445 5.67 7.02 7.45
C GLY A 445 7.04 6.70 6.84
N GLY A 446 7.95 7.68 6.84
CA GLY A 446 9.32 7.53 6.32
C GLY A 446 9.44 7.52 4.78
N GLY A 447 8.32 7.49 4.06
CA GLY A 447 8.27 7.53 2.59
C GLY A 447 8.57 6.17 1.93
N PRO A 448 8.36 6.03 0.61
CA PRO A 448 8.37 4.72 -0.07
C PRO A 448 9.77 4.19 -0.45
N THR A 449 10.84 4.93 -0.15
CA THR A 449 12.20 4.62 -0.60
C THR A 449 12.68 3.26 -0.07
N GLY A 450 13.31 2.45 -0.94
CA GLY A 450 14.04 1.24 -0.56
C GLY A 450 13.21 -0.03 -0.34
N TYR A 451 11.90 0.07 -0.10
CA TYR A 451 11.10 -1.11 0.28
C TYR A 451 10.99 -2.19 -0.80
N VAL A 452 11.02 -1.84 -2.09
CA VAL A 452 11.10 -2.84 -3.18
C VAL A 452 12.39 -3.66 -3.08
N ALA A 453 13.53 -2.97 -2.88
CA ALA A 453 14.82 -3.61 -2.74
C ALA A 453 14.90 -4.46 -1.46
N PHE A 454 14.30 -3.99 -0.37
CA PHE A 454 14.17 -4.74 0.89
C PHE A 454 13.42 -6.05 0.68
N VAL A 455 12.21 -6.02 0.09
CA VAL A 455 11.40 -7.23 -0.13
C VAL A 455 12.10 -8.21 -1.05
N ASN A 456 12.69 -7.73 -2.16
CA ASN A 456 13.39 -8.59 -3.10
C ASN A 456 14.62 -9.27 -2.47
N GLN A 457 15.33 -8.58 -1.56
CA GLN A 457 16.44 -9.16 -0.82
C GLN A 457 16.00 -10.20 0.22
N LEU A 458 14.85 -10.00 0.88
CA LEU A 458 14.29 -11.05 1.74
C LEU A 458 13.87 -12.27 0.91
N ARG A 459 13.22 -12.06 -0.23
CA ARG A 459 12.80 -13.14 -1.13
C ARG A 459 13.99 -13.98 -1.61
N SER A 460 15.15 -13.38 -1.90
CA SER A 460 16.33 -14.16 -2.25
C SER A 460 16.79 -15.07 -1.11
N HIS A 461 16.77 -14.58 0.14
CA HIS A 461 17.07 -15.40 1.32
C HIS A 461 16.04 -16.53 1.51
N TYR A 462 14.76 -16.24 1.25
CA TYR A 462 13.67 -17.22 1.35
C TYR A 462 13.80 -18.32 0.30
N GLU A 463 14.28 -17.97 -0.89
CA GLU A 463 14.56 -18.95 -1.94
C GLU A 463 15.74 -19.86 -1.57
N GLU A 464 16.73 -19.38 -0.83
CA GLU A 464 17.88 -20.17 -0.40
C GLU A 464 17.52 -21.16 0.73
N ASP A 465 16.68 -20.75 1.68
CA ASP A 465 16.30 -21.61 2.81
C ASP A 465 15.15 -22.58 2.49
N LYS A 466 15.50 -23.80 2.13
CA LYS A 466 14.53 -24.87 1.82
C LYS A 466 13.83 -25.48 3.03
N ARG A 467 14.19 -25.12 4.26
CA ARG A 467 13.62 -25.72 5.48
C ARG A 467 12.23 -25.19 5.81
N LYS A 468 11.90 -23.98 5.35
CA LYS A 468 10.70 -23.25 5.73
C LYS A 468 10.19 -22.38 4.58
N LYS A 469 8.88 -22.22 4.49
CA LYS A 469 8.26 -21.21 3.61
C LYS A 469 8.06 -19.94 4.42
N TYR A 470 8.40 -18.80 3.83
CA TYR A 470 8.30 -17.50 4.47
C TYR A 470 7.32 -16.60 3.73
N LEU A 471 6.67 -15.72 4.49
CA LEU A 471 5.70 -14.74 4.00
C LEU A 471 6.31 -13.34 3.91
N VAL A 472 5.81 -12.57 2.96
CA VAL A 472 5.86 -11.10 2.99
C VAL A 472 4.43 -10.61 2.92
N THR A 473 4.02 -9.87 3.95
CA THR A 473 2.71 -9.23 4.03
C THR A 473 2.86 -7.72 4.09
N GLY A 474 1.78 -6.98 3.86
CA GLY A 474 1.78 -5.53 4.03
C GLY A 474 0.42 -4.98 4.42
N ALA A 475 0.40 -3.86 5.11
CA ALA A 475 -0.82 -3.24 5.64
C ALA A 475 -1.02 -1.80 5.13
N PRO A 476 -1.28 -1.62 3.82
CA PRO A 476 -1.58 -0.29 3.29
C PRO A 476 -2.90 0.24 3.87
N GLN A 477 -3.07 1.56 3.90
CA GLN A 477 -4.37 2.17 4.14
C GLN A 477 -5.30 1.96 2.92
N CYS A 478 -6.61 2.10 3.10
CA CYS A 478 -7.55 1.85 2.00
C CYS A 478 -7.45 2.85 0.84
N VAL A 479 -6.87 4.04 1.04
CA VAL A 479 -6.68 5.03 -0.03
C VAL A 479 -5.72 4.47 -1.08
N TYR A 480 -6.14 4.49 -2.34
CA TYR A 480 -5.38 3.93 -3.44
C TYR A 480 -4.87 5.02 -4.41
N PRO A 481 -3.59 5.00 -4.83
CA PRO A 481 -2.54 4.15 -4.29
C PRO A 481 -2.16 4.57 -2.86
N ASP A 482 -1.74 3.60 -2.05
CA ASP A 482 -1.20 3.90 -0.72
C ASP A 482 0.09 4.73 -0.84
N ALA A 483 0.23 5.77 0.00
CA ALA A 483 1.30 6.75 -0.11
C ALA A 483 2.70 6.17 0.22
N ASN A 484 2.77 5.18 1.11
CA ASN A 484 4.03 4.60 1.58
C ASN A 484 4.36 3.29 0.86
N LEU A 485 3.35 2.47 0.60
CA LEU A 485 3.50 1.12 0.07
C LEU A 485 3.02 0.96 -1.37
N GLY A 486 2.28 1.91 -1.95
CA GLY A 486 1.70 1.75 -3.29
C GLY A 486 2.72 1.40 -4.39
N SER A 487 3.89 2.06 -4.38
CA SER A 487 4.98 1.71 -5.29
C SER A 487 5.55 0.31 -5.01
N THR A 488 5.71 -0.04 -3.74
CA THR A 488 6.26 -1.33 -3.31
C THR A 488 5.34 -2.49 -3.67
N LEU A 489 4.04 -2.35 -3.40
CA LEU A 489 3.01 -3.32 -3.74
C LEU A 489 2.99 -3.63 -5.25
N ASN A 490 3.20 -2.62 -6.10
CA ASN A 490 3.23 -2.80 -7.55
C ASN A 490 4.51 -3.46 -8.09
N ASN A 491 5.58 -3.53 -7.31
CA ASN A 491 6.92 -3.90 -7.80
C ASN A 491 7.62 -4.99 -6.99
N ALA A 492 7.00 -5.52 -5.94
CA ALA A 492 7.54 -6.59 -5.11
C ALA A 492 6.51 -7.69 -4.82
N TRP A 493 6.99 -8.89 -4.50
CA TRP A 493 6.15 -10.07 -4.30
C TRP A 493 5.60 -10.13 -2.88
N PHE A 494 4.30 -9.82 -2.71
CA PHE A 494 3.54 -9.97 -1.46
C PHE A 494 2.66 -11.22 -1.50
N ASP A 495 2.55 -11.93 -0.39
CA ASP A 495 1.65 -13.08 -0.25
C ASP A 495 0.25 -12.63 0.20
N LEU A 496 0.19 -11.75 1.20
CA LEU A 496 -1.05 -11.24 1.81
C LEU A 496 -0.99 -9.72 1.95
N VAL A 497 -2.12 -9.03 1.79
CA VAL A 497 -2.24 -7.59 1.97
C VAL A 497 -3.43 -7.28 2.88
N PHE A 498 -3.16 -6.62 3.99
CA PHE A 498 -4.11 -6.30 5.05
C PHE A 498 -4.58 -4.84 4.93
N VAL A 499 -5.43 -4.56 3.95
CA VAL A 499 -5.85 -3.18 3.65
C VAL A 499 -6.65 -2.61 4.81
N GLN A 500 -6.18 -1.51 5.41
CA GLN A 500 -6.82 -0.88 6.56
C GLN A 500 -8.07 -0.07 6.12
N PHE A 501 -9.26 -0.68 6.21
CA PHE A 501 -10.55 -0.04 5.88
C PHE A 501 -11.12 0.73 7.08
N TYR A 502 -10.31 1.62 7.66
CA TYR A 502 -10.69 2.49 8.78
C TYR A 502 -9.84 3.76 8.78
N ASN A 503 -10.20 4.74 9.62
CA ASN A 503 -9.56 6.06 9.68
C ASN A 503 -9.50 6.84 8.35
N ASN A 504 -10.31 6.44 7.36
CA ASN A 504 -10.25 6.94 6.00
C ASN A 504 -11.66 6.99 5.39
N PRO A 505 -11.87 7.81 4.34
CA PRO A 505 -13.16 7.93 3.65
C PRO A 505 -13.58 6.66 2.91
N CYS A 506 -12.69 5.69 2.74
CA CYS A 506 -12.97 4.36 2.19
C CYS A 506 -13.22 3.29 3.27
N GLY A 507 -13.42 3.70 4.53
CA GLY A 507 -13.58 2.77 5.64
C GLY A 507 -14.92 2.00 5.66
N LEU A 508 -14.99 0.99 6.54
CA LEU A 508 -16.13 0.07 6.68
C LEU A 508 -17.47 0.76 6.89
N GLN A 509 -17.50 1.86 7.64
CA GLN A 509 -18.71 2.66 7.90
C GLN A 509 -19.33 3.28 6.63
N TYR A 510 -18.62 3.20 5.50
CA TYR A 510 -19.07 3.69 4.21
C TYR A 510 -19.25 2.57 3.19
N TYR A 511 -19.42 1.32 3.64
CA TYR A 511 -19.60 0.14 2.77
C TYR A 511 -20.69 0.34 1.69
N ASP A 512 -21.86 0.84 2.08
CA ASP A 512 -22.98 1.06 1.16
C ASP A 512 -22.78 2.23 0.19
N ASN A 513 -21.74 3.03 0.39
CA ASN A 513 -21.37 4.09 -0.53
C ASN A 513 -20.34 3.60 -1.54
N TYR A 514 -20.81 3.27 -2.75
CA TYR A 514 -19.96 2.82 -3.85
C TYR A 514 -18.90 3.84 -4.30
N ARG A 515 -19.03 5.11 -3.89
CA ARG A 515 -18.04 6.19 -4.13
C ARG A 515 -16.91 6.20 -3.10
N ALA A 516 -17.12 5.53 -1.96
CA ALA A 516 -16.21 5.45 -0.83
C ALA A 516 -15.59 4.05 -0.73
N TRP A 517 -16.42 3.01 -0.64
CA TRP A 517 -15.98 1.62 -0.55
C TRP A 517 -15.24 1.21 -1.82
N ASN A 518 -13.98 0.80 -1.67
CA ASN A 518 -13.07 0.57 -2.79
C ASN A 518 -12.34 -0.78 -2.75
N PHE A 519 -12.86 -1.79 -2.05
CA PHE A 519 -12.27 -3.13 -2.07
C PHE A 519 -12.08 -3.67 -3.50
N GLY A 520 -13.02 -3.38 -4.41
CA GLY A 520 -12.89 -3.81 -5.80
C GLY A 520 -11.68 -3.21 -6.53
N VAL A 521 -11.19 -2.04 -6.12
CA VAL A 521 -9.94 -1.46 -6.65
C VAL A 521 -8.73 -2.29 -6.21
N TRP A 522 -8.73 -2.72 -4.95
CA TRP A 522 -7.70 -3.61 -4.39
C TRP A 522 -7.77 -5.01 -5.00
N ASP A 523 -8.96 -5.54 -5.27
CA ASP A 523 -9.13 -6.82 -5.99
C ASP A 523 -8.65 -6.72 -7.44
N TYR A 524 -8.94 -5.61 -8.14
CA TYR A 524 -8.39 -5.37 -9.48
C TYR A 524 -6.86 -5.27 -9.45
N TRP A 525 -6.29 -4.55 -8.47
CA TRP A 525 -4.84 -4.50 -8.29
C TRP A 525 -4.25 -5.91 -8.09
N ALA A 526 -4.86 -6.72 -7.22
CA ALA A 526 -4.39 -8.07 -6.93
C ALA A 526 -4.36 -8.96 -8.17
N THR A 527 -5.36 -8.81 -9.06
CA THR A 527 -5.52 -9.68 -10.24
C THR A 527 -4.82 -9.16 -11.51
N HIS A 528 -4.51 -7.87 -11.60
CA HIS A 528 -3.99 -7.24 -12.84
C HIS A 528 -2.66 -6.53 -12.69
N ILE A 529 -2.22 -6.20 -11.47
CA ILE A 529 -1.06 -5.32 -11.23
C ILE A 529 -0.03 -5.98 -10.33
N SER A 530 -0.47 -6.69 -9.28
CA SER A 530 0.42 -7.37 -8.34
C SER A 530 1.40 -8.31 -9.08
N PRO A 531 2.70 -8.29 -8.73
CA PRO A 531 3.65 -9.28 -9.23
C PRO A 531 3.30 -10.72 -8.84
N ASN A 532 2.62 -10.90 -7.70
CA ASN A 532 2.06 -12.19 -7.29
C ASN A 532 0.58 -12.27 -7.73
N PRO A 533 0.22 -13.12 -8.71
CA PRO A 533 -1.16 -13.26 -9.16
C PRO A 533 -2.08 -13.95 -8.14
N ASP A 534 -1.49 -14.62 -7.12
CA ASP A 534 -2.22 -15.34 -6.08
C ASP A 534 -2.30 -14.54 -4.77
N VAL A 535 -1.90 -13.27 -4.77
CA VAL A 535 -1.95 -12.41 -3.57
C VAL A 535 -3.37 -12.34 -3.02
N LYS A 536 -3.50 -12.43 -1.69
CA LYS A 536 -4.79 -12.28 -1.01
C LYS A 536 -4.95 -10.91 -0.36
N VAL A 537 -6.12 -10.32 -0.52
CA VAL A 537 -6.52 -9.04 0.07
C VAL A 537 -7.47 -9.31 1.23
N TYR A 538 -7.18 -8.71 2.39
CA TYR A 538 -7.96 -8.84 3.61
C TYR A 538 -8.65 -7.52 3.93
N ILE A 539 -9.83 -7.61 4.53
CA ILE A 539 -10.50 -6.46 5.14
C ILE A 539 -9.81 -6.18 6.48
N GLY A 540 -9.00 -5.13 6.58
CA GLY A 540 -8.49 -4.61 7.85
C GLY A 540 -9.56 -3.81 8.59
N ALA A 541 -9.85 -4.19 9.82
CA ALA A 541 -10.94 -3.66 10.63
C ALA A 541 -10.49 -3.32 12.07
N PRO A 542 -11.07 -2.29 12.70
CA PRO A 542 -10.94 -2.10 14.14
C PRO A 542 -11.71 -3.19 14.89
N ALA A 543 -11.09 -3.85 15.87
CA ALA A 543 -11.74 -4.94 16.60
C ALA A 543 -12.72 -4.48 17.70
N ALA A 544 -12.75 -3.18 18.00
CA ALA A 544 -13.61 -2.57 19.00
C ALA A 544 -13.82 -1.07 18.71
N PRO A 545 -14.86 -0.41 19.29
CA PRO A 545 -15.13 1.00 19.03
C PRO A 545 -13.96 1.96 19.31
N LYS A 546 -13.08 1.61 20.26
CA LYS A 546 -11.91 2.41 20.65
C LYS A 546 -10.60 1.91 20.05
N ALA A 547 -10.63 0.92 19.17
CA ALA A 547 -9.42 0.39 18.55
C ALA A 547 -8.83 1.34 17.51
N ALA A 548 -9.67 2.15 16.86
CA ALA A 548 -9.28 3.17 15.88
C ALA A 548 -10.12 4.45 16.07
N GLY A 549 -9.75 5.54 15.38
CA GLY A 549 -10.48 6.82 15.45
C GLY A 549 -11.84 6.77 14.76
N SER A 550 -12.01 5.93 13.75
CA SER A 550 -13.28 5.68 13.05
C SER A 550 -13.24 4.31 12.34
N GLY A 551 -14.39 3.82 11.87
CA GLY A 551 -14.49 2.62 11.04
C GLY A 551 -14.75 1.30 11.76
N TYR A 552 -14.95 1.32 13.08
CA TYR A 552 -15.57 0.18 13.76
C TYR A 552 -17.02 0.03 13.31
N VAL A 553 -17.44 -1.22 13.08
CA VAL A 553 -18.82 -1.60 12.78
C VAL A 553 -19.25 -2.73 13.73
N PRO A 554 -20.54 -2.89 14.07
CA PRO A 554 -21.02 -4.05 14.83
C PRO A 554 -20.79 -5.39 14.11
N ILE A 555 -20.74 -6.49 14.86
CA ILE A 555 -20.38 -7.81 14.31
C ILE A 555 -21.29 -8.28 13.16
N ASN A 556 -22.59 -7.98 13.22
CA ASN A 556 -23.54 -8.34 12.16
C ASN A 556 -23.33 -7.54 10.87
N GLU A 557 -22.88 -6.29 11.00
CA GLU A 557 -22.51 -5.47 9.85
C GLU A 557 -21.20 -5.98 9.25
N LEU A 558 -20.18 -6.27 10.07
CA LEU A 558 -18.93 -6.88 9.58
C LEU A 558 -19.19 -8.21 8.86
N LYS A 559 -20.06 -9.06 9.41
CA LYS A 559 -20.49 -10.31 8.77
C LYS A 559 -21.04 -10.05 7.36
N THR A 560 -21.94 -9.08 7.24
CA THR A 560 -22.57 -8.72 5.96
C THR A 560 -21.53 -8.23 4.97
N ILE A 561 -20.69 -7.28 5.37
CA ILE A 561 -19.61 -6.71 4.55
C ILE A 561 -18.66 -7.80 4.06
N ALA A 562 -18.18 -8.65 4.96
CA ALA A 562 -17.21 -9.71 4.63
C ALA A 562 -17.81 -10.76 3.70
N GLN A 563 -19.03 -11.23 3.97
CA GLN A 563 -19.69 -12.24 3.13
C GLN A 563 -20.02 -11.71 1.74
N GLU A 564 -20.53 -10.48 1.63
CA GLU A 564 -20.78 -9.86 0.34
C GLU A 564 -19.49 -9.58 -0.43
N THR A 565 -18.43 -9.08 0.23
CA THR A 565 -17.14 -8.85 -0.41
C THR A 565 -16.55 -10.15 -0.94
N ARG A 566 -16.59 -11.22 -0.13
CA ARG A 566 -16.19 -12.58 -0.55
C ARG A 566 -16.97 -13.07 -1.77
N SER A 567 -18.26 -12.73 -1.87
CA SER A 567 -19.10 -13.14 -3.01
C SER A 567 -18.81 -12.35 -4.30
N LYS A 568 -18.26 -11.14 -4.20
CA LYS A 568 -18.05 -10.22 -5.33
C LYS A 568 -16.63 -10.28 -5.90
N PHE A 569 -15.64 -10.77 -5.14
CA PHE A 569 -14.22 -10.58 -5.44
C PHE A 569 -13.39 -11.86 -5.17
N THR A 570 -12.41 -12.13 -6.02
CA THR A 570 -11.66 -13.41 -6.00
C THR A 570 -10.40 -13.39 -5.13
N SER A 571 -9.86 -12.21 -4.84
CA SER A 571 -8.66 -12.03 -4.01
C SER A 571 -8.96 -12.02 -2.51
N PHE A 572 -10.23 -12.04 -2.10
CA PHE A 572 -10.62 -11.99 -0.68
C PHE A 572 -9.96 -13.14 0.11
N GLY A 573 -9.13 -12.79 1.09
CA GLY A 573 -8.42 -13.73 1.97
C GLY A 573 -9.04 -13.88 3.36
N GLY A 574 -9.84 -12.90 3.79
CA GLY A 574 -10.47 -12.88 5.11
C GLY A 574 -10.44 -11.51 5.77
N VAL A 575 -10.34 -11.48 7.10
CA VAL A 575 -10.42 -10.27 7.92
C VAL A 575 -9.16 -10.12 8.76
N MET A 576 -8.62 -8.90 8.81
CA MET A 576 -7.52 -8.51 9.69
C MET A 576 -8.04 -7.58 10.78
N PHE A 577 -7.53 -7.72 12.01
CA PHE A 577 -7.90 -6.89 13.15
C PHE A 577 -6.73 -6.14 13.77
N TRP A 578 -6.99 -4.86 14.03
CA TRP A 578 -6.28 -4.06 15.02
C TRP A 578 -7.09 -4.02 16.33
N ASP A 579 -6.67 -4.61 17.44
CA ASP A 579 -5.64 -5.66 17.60
C ASP A 579 -6.21 -6.82 18.45
N ALA A 580 -5.41 -7.86 18.73
CA ALA A 580 -5.84 -9.04 19.51
C ALA A 580 -6.38 -8.68 20.91
N SER A 581 -5.81 -7.67 21.57
CA SER A 581 -6.25 -7.26 22.91
C SER A 581 -7.65 -6.65 22.89
N GLN A 582 -7.97 -5.89 21.85
CA GLN A 582 -9.29 -5.31 21.60
C GLN A 582 -10.30 -6.39 21.21
N ALA A 583 -9.92 -7.31 20.31
CA ALA A 583 -10.79 -8.39 19.85
C ALA A 583 -11.26 -9.28 21.01
N TRP A 584 -10.36 -9.68 21.91
CA TRP A 584 -10.71 -10.50 23.08
C TRP A 584 -11.52 -9.73 24.14
N ALA A 585 -11.27 -8.44 24.30
CA ALA A 585 -12.02 -7.62 25.25
C ALA A 585 -13.45 -7.34 24.77
N ASN A 586 -13.67 -7.26 23.45
CA ASN A 586 -14.96 -6.96 22.85
C ASN A 586 -15.83 -8.22 22.76
N GLN A 587 -16.71 -8.42 23.73
CA GLN A 587 -17.65 -9.54 23.78
C GLN A 587 -18.91 -9.23 22.96
N VAL A 588 -19.28 -10.15 22.08
CA VAL A 588 -20.44 -10.07 21.19
C VAL A 588 -21.21 -11.40 21.18
N GLU A 589 -22.31 -11.47 20.45
CA GLU A 589 -22.97 -12.76 20.22
C GLU A 589 -22.02 -13.71 19.48
N GLY A 590 -21.86 -14.92 19.99
CA GLY A 590 -20.93 -15.92 19.44
C GLY A 590 -19.51 -15.92 20.03
N GLY A 591 -19.24 -15.12 21.07
CA GLY A 591 -17.96 -15.10 21.79
C GLY A 591 -17.32 -13.73 21.78
N ASN A 592 -15.99 -13.67 21.73
CA ASN A 592 -15.30 -12.42 21.46
C ASN A 592 -15.41 -12.04 19.96
N TYR A 593 -15.09 -10.78 19.63
CA TYR A 593 -15.25 -10.23 18.28
C TYR A 593 -14.48 -11.02 17.20
N GLY A 594 -13.32 -11.56 17.58
CA GLY A 594 -12.51 -12.44 16.75
C GLY A 594 -13.14 -13.81 16.53
N GLU A 595 -13.59 -14.46 17.61
CA GLU A 595 -14.27 -15.77 17.57
C GLU A 595 -15.52 -15.73 16.69
N ALA A 596 -16.38 -14.72 16.90
CA ALA A 596 -17.58 -14.52 16.11
C ALA A 596 -17.25 -14.29 14.62
N THR A 597 -16.15 -13.58 14.33
CA THR A 597 -15.66 -13.37 12.97
C THR A 597 -15.20 -14.67 12.31
N LYS A 598 -14.36 -15.44 12.98
CA LYS A 598 -13.90 -16.73 12.46
C LYS A 598 -15.07 -17.67 12.20
N GLN A 599 -16.08 -17.65 13.08
CA GLN A 599 -17.27 -18.48 12.93
C GLN A 599 -18.06 -18.13 11.66
N PHE A 600 -18.43 -16.86 11.44
CA PHE A 600 -19.22 -16.53 10.25
C PHE A 600 -18.43 -16.67 8.94
N LEU A 601 -17.10 -16.55 8.99
CA LEU A 601 -16.24 -16.78 7.82
C LEU A 601 -16.24 -18.26 7.43
N LYS A 602 -16.16 -19.18 8.41
CA LYS A 602 -16.32 -20.62 8.18
C LYS A 602 -17.72 -20.97 7.67
N ASP A 603 -18.75 -20.35 8.23
CA ASP A 603 -20.15 -20.57 7.81
C ASP A 603 -20.42 -20.01 6.40
N GLY A 604 -19.66 -19.01 5.96
CA GLY A 604 -19.78 -18.37 4.65
C GLY A 604 -19.28 -19.23 3.47
N GLY A 605 -18.78 -20.44 3.71
CA GLY A 605 -18.38 -21.38 2.67
C GLY A 605 -17.03 -22.04 2.95
N SER A 606 -16.71 -23.10 2.20
CA SER A 606 -15.45 -23.83 2.37
C SER A 606 -14.22 -22.95 2.04
N CYS A 607 -13.09 -23.25 2.69
CA CYS A 607 -11.80 -22.74 2.26
C CYS A 607 -11.64 -22.91 0.73
N ASN A 608 -11.08 -21.91 0.06
CA ASN A 608 -10.88 -21.85 -1.39
C ASN A 608 -12.15 -21.86 -2.25
N ALA A 609 -13.34 -21.69 -1.66
CA ALA A 609 -14.55 -21.51 -2.45
C ALA A 609 -14.43 -20.27 -3.34
N LYS A 610 -14.47 -20.47 -4.66
CA LYS A 610 -14.53 -19.37 -5.62
C LYS A 610 -15.92 -18.74 -5.59
N PRO A 611 -16.03 -17.39 -5.67
CA PRO A 611 -17.33 -16.74 -5.77
C PRO A 611 -18.06 -17.13 -7.06
N ASP A 612 -19.39 -17.22 -6.98
CA ASP A 612 -20.25 -17.30 -8.16
C ASP A 612 -20.41 -15.90 -8.76
N LEU A 613 -19.55 -15.59 -9.74
CA LEU A 613 -19.46 -14.25 -10.31
C LEU A 613 -20.51 -14.02 -11.40
N PRO A 614 -21.16 -12.84 -11.44
CA PRO A 614 -22.11 -12.50 -12.48
C PRO A 614 -21.46 -12.51 -13.87
N ALA A 615 -22.27 -12.70 -14.91
CA ALA A 615 -21.78 -12.59 -16.29
C ALA A 615 -21.35 -11.14 -16.60
N CYS A 616 -20.21 -10.92 -17.25
CA CYS A 616 -19.80 -9.58 -17.65
C CYS A 616 -20.79 -8.93 -18.64
N SER A 617 -21.55 -9.74 -19.38
CA SER A 617 -22.63 -9.28 -20.25
C SER A 617 -23.83 -8.69 -19.49
N SER A 618 -23.88 -8.80 -18.16
CA SER A 618 -24.90 -8.14 -17.33
C SER A 618 -24.75 -6.61 -17.28
N ALA A 619 -23.60 -6.08 -17.69
CA ALA A 619 -23.37 -4.65 -17.89
C ALA A 619 -22.87 -4.39 -19.32
N ALA A 620 -23.25 -3.24 -19.89
CA ALA A 620 -22.79 -2.84 -21.22
C ALA A 620 -21.26 -2.73 -21.26
N ALA A 621 -20.62 -3.24 -22.31
CA ALA A 621 -19.16 -3.13 -22.43
C ALA A 621 -18.74 -1.65 -22.48
N TRP A 622 -17.70 -1.30 -21.73
CA TRP A 622 -17.11 0.03 -21.80
C TRP A 622 -16.54 0.30 -23.20
N SER A 623 -16.64 1.56 -23.64
CA SER A 623 -16.12 2.02 -24.92
C SER A 623 -15.36 3.34 -24.75
N SER A 624 -14.26 3.50 -25.48
CA SER A 624 -13.42 4.71 -25.42
C SER A 624 -14.10 5.97 -25.96
N GLY A 625 -15.13 5.83 -26.80
CA GLY A 625 -15.97 6.94 -27.27
C GLY A 625 -17.24 7.15 -26.43
N GLY A 626 -17.40 6.41 -25.33
CA GLY A 626 -18.61 6.44 -24.52
C GLY A 626 -18.69 7.66 -23.59
N SER A 627 -19.89 8.16 -23.41
CA SER A 627 -20.25 9.19 -22.42
C SER A 627 -21.17 8.56 -21.38
N TYR A 628 -20.75 8.59 -20.12
CA TYR A 628 -21.35 7.86 -19.02
C TYR A 628 -21.71 8.83 -17.90
N PRO A 629 -23.00 9.14 -17.67
CA PRO A 629 -23.44 9.85 -16.46
C PRO A 629 -22.97 9.15 -15.19
N GLY A 630 -22.86 9.88 -14.07
CA GLY A 630 -22.54 9.28 -12.78
C GLY A 630 -23.53 8.16 -12.42
N GLY A 631 -23.03 7.03 -11.93
CA GLY A 631 -23.82 5.84 -11.62
C GLY A 631 -24.00 4.85 -12.78
N SER A 632 -23.47 5.14 -13.97
CA SER A 632 -23.50 4.23 -15.12
C SER A 632 -22.72 2.96 -14.83
N MET A 633 -23.28 1.82 -15.22
CA MET A 633 -22.66 0.50 -15.07
C MET A 633 -22.07 0.03 -16.40
N VAL A 634 -20.80 -0.38 -16.40
CA VAL A 634 -20.12 -0.95 -17.57
C VAL A 634 -19.28 -2.16 -17.22
N SER A 635 -19.11 -3.09 -18.16
CA SER A 635 -18.13 -4.16 -18.04
C SER A 635 -16.80 -3.78 -18.70
N HIS A 636 -15.69 -4.04 -18.00
CA HIS A 636 -14.34 -3.82 -18.51
C HIS A 636 -13.34 -4.72 -17.77
N ASN A 637 -12.48 -5.43 -18.51
CA ASN A 637 -11.42 -6.30 -18.01
C ASN A 637 -11.85 -7.29 -16.91
N GLY A 638 -12.98 -7.96 -17.07
CA GLY A 638 -13.45 -8.94 -16.10
C GLY A 638 -14.08 -8.35 -14.84
N TYR A 639 -14.47 -7.07 -14.86
CA TYR A 639 -15.17 -6.40 -13.78
C TYR A 639 -16.39 -5.63 -14.27
N ILE A 640 -17.37 -5.48 -13.39
CA ILE A 640 -18.47 -4.54 -13.52
C ILE A 640 -18.09 -3.28 -12.73
N TRP A 641 -18.10 -2.14 -13.42
CA TRP A 641 -17.71 -0.84 -12.90
C TRP A 641 -18.89 0.10 -12.85
N LYS A 642 -18.96 0.92 -11.80
CA LYS A 642 -19.91 2.02 -11.67
C LYS A 642 -19.16 3.34 -11.77
N SER A 643 -19.60 4.24 -12.65
CA SER A 643 -18.99 5.56 -12.75
C SER A 643 -19.28 6.36 -11.48
N LEU A 644 -18.26 7.01 -10.94
CA LEU A 644 -18.43 7.89 -9.79
C LEU A 644 -19.09 9.20 -10.25
N TRP A 645 -18.63 9.80 -11.33
CA TRP A 645 -19.22 11.02 -11.90
C TRP A 645 -19.44 10.85 -13.38
N TRP A 646 -19.75 11.94 -14.08
CA TRP A 646 -19.78 11.91 -15.53
C TRP A 646 -18.37 11.59 -16.08
N VAL A 647 -18.30 10.58 -16.95
CA VAL A 647 -17.08 10.09 -17.58
C VAL A 647 -17.23 10.17 -19.09
N ASN A 648 -16.19 10.59 -19.80
CA ASN A 648 -16.14 10.70 -21.26
C ASN A 648 -14.88 10.04 -21.80
N GLY A 649 -14.98 8.74 -22.04
CA GLY A 649 -13.88 7.94 -22.58
C GLY A 649 -12.72 7.64 -21.63
N GLN A 650 -12.74 8.06 -20.36
CA GLN A 650 -11.78 7.54 -19.38
C GLN A 650 -12.10 6.08 -19.06
N ALA A 651 -11.10 5.21 -19.16
CA ALA A 651 -11.25 3.78 -18.93
C ALA A 651 -11.42 3.45 -17.43
N PRO A 652 -12.25 2.45 -17.08
CA PRO A 652 -12.25 1.87 -15.75
C PRO A 652 -10.89 1.24 -15.39
N GLY A 653 -10.53 1.32 -14.11
CA GLY A 653 -9.26 0.82 -13.60
C GLY A 653 -8.93 1.41 -12.22
N VAL A 654 -7.71 1.18 -11.75
CA VAL A 654 -7.26 1.61 -10.42
C VAL A 654 -6.87 3.09 -10.32
N ASN A 655 -6.71 3.77 -11.46
CA ASN A 655 -6.38 5.19 -11.48
C ASN A 655 -7.61 5.96 -11.00
N GLY A 656 -7.53 6.43 -9.77
CA GLY A 656 -8.67 6.92 -8.99
C GLY A 656 -9.49 8.00 -9.67
N GLY A 657 -10.76 8.04 -9.29
CA GLY A 657 -11.68 9.13 -9.59
C GLY A 657 -12.84 8.73 -10.48
N TYR A 658 -12.64 8.05 -11.60
CA TYR A 658 -13.74 7.94 -12.56
C TYR A 658 -14.70 6.78 -12.29
N TRP A 659 -14.20 5.68 -11.72
CA TRP A 659 -14.92 4.42 -11.64
C TRP A 659 -14.68 3.72 -10.30
N SER A 660 -15.70 2.98 -9.84
CA SER A 660 -15.63 2.04 -8.73
C SER A 660 -15.90 0.63 -9.23
N ALA A 661 -15.05 -0.32 -8.89
CA ALA A 661 -15.24 -1.74 -9.20
C ALA A 661 -16.27 -2.32 -8.23
N ILE A 662 -17.45 -2.68 -8.75
CA ILE A 662 -18.58 -3.17 -7.96
C ILE A 662 -18.48 -4.67 -7.72
N SER A 663 -18.05 -5.41 -8.75
CA SER A 663 -17.81 -6.85 -8.66
C SER A 663 -16.87 -7.29 -9.77
N ALA A 664 -16.14 -8.38 -9.53
CA ALA A 664 -15.60 -9.18 -10.62
C ALA A 664 -16.74 -9.81 -11.43
N CYS A 665 -16.48 -10.21 -12.67
CA CYS A 665 -17.44 -10.87 -13.55
C CYS A 665 -16.77 -11.93 -14.42
N SER A 666 -17.53 -12.94 -14.82
CA SER A 666 -17.07 -14.05 -15.68
C SER A 666 -17.70 -13.97 -17.07
N LYS A 667 -17.10 -14.60 -18.10
CA LYS A 667 -17.65 -14.61 -19.46
C LYS A 667 -18.98 -15.40 -19.54
N ASP A 668 -19.12 -16.46 -18.75
CA ASP A 668 -20.21 -17.45 -18.87
C ASP A 668 -21.21 -17.42 -17.68
N GLY A 669 -21.04 -16.50 -16.73
CA GLY A 669 -22.01 -16.28 -15.65
C GLY A 669 -22.04 -17.32 -14.53
N HIS A 670 -21.10 -18.27 -14.52
CA HIS A 670 -20.89 -19.21 -13.41
C HIS A 670 -19.41 -19.59 -13.30
N GLY A 671 -18.76 -19.18 -12.21
CA GLY A 671 -17.49 -19.76 -11.73
C GLY A 671 -16.21 -19.57 -12.58
N SER A 672 -15.26 -18.87 -11.96
CA SER A 672 -13.89 -18.57 -12.42
C SER A 672 -13.77 -17.41 -13.40
N LEU A 673 -12.98 -16.40 -13.01
CA LEU A 673 -12.34 -15.50 -13.95
C LEU A 673 -11.63 -16.38 -14.98
N ASN A 674 -12.08 -16.34 -16.24
CA ASN A 674 -11.20 -16.65 -17.36
C ASN A 674 -10.23 -15.47 -17.46
N VAL A 675 -9.26 -15.44 -16.54
CA VAL A 675 -7.95 -14.94 -16.91
C VAL A 675 -7.51 -15.93 -17.96
N ASP A 676 -7.50 -15.53 -19.22
CA ASP A 676 -6.90 -16.31 -20.30
C ASP A 676 -5.43 -16.57 -19.93
N THR A 677 -5.21 -17.62 -19.14
CA THR A 677 -3.94 -18.20 -18.78
C THR A 677 -3.80 -19.44 -19.65
N PRO A 678 -2.76 -19.52 -20.51
CA PRO A 678 -2.56 -20.68 -21.37
C PRO A 678 -2.42 -21.97 -20.53
N LYS A 679 -3.27 -22.97 -20.77
CA LYS A 679 -3.12 -24.31 -20.19
C LYS A 679 -1.79 -24.94 -20.68
N PRO A 680 -1.02 -25.64 -19.81
CA PRO A 680 0.24 -26.27 -20.20
C PRO A 680 -0.02 -27.64 -20.81
N GLU A 681 0.19 -27.78 -22.12
CA GLU A 681 0.42 -29.08 -22.75
C GLU A 681 1.32 -28.87 -23.98
N GLY A 682 2.56 -29.37 -23.89
CA GLY A 682 3.54 -29.39 -24.98
C GLY A 682 4.78 -28.54 -24.72
N LYS A 683 5.93 -29.21 -24.62
CA LYS A 683 7.31 -28.72 -24.53
C LYS A 683 7.57 -27.35 -25.25
N PRO A 684 8.39 -26.43 -24.68
CA PRO A 684 8.38 -25.01 -25.06
C PRO A 684 8.93 -24.76 -26.47
N SER A 685 8.14 -24.04 -27.28
CA SER A 685 8.59 -23.32 -28.47
C SER A 685 8.69 -21.82 -28.17
N THR A 686 9.82 -21.23 -28.54
CA THR A 686 10.35 -19.88 -28.25
C THR A 686 9.37 -18.72 -28.56
N PRO A 687 9.27 -17.67 -27.71
CA PRO A 687 8.34 -16.55 -27.89
C PRO A 687 8.82 -15.54 -28.95
N THR A 688 7.87 -15.00 -29.72
CA THR A 688 8.07 -13.92 -30.72
C THR A 688 7.79 -12.56 -30.08
N SER A 689 8.66 -11.58 -30.26
CA SER A 689 8.50 -10.21 -29.76
C SER A 689 7.59 -9.36 -30.67
N THR A 690 6.56 -8.73 -30.09
CA THR A 690 5.75 -7.71 -30.78
C THR A 690 6.27 -6.31 -30.45
N SER A 691 6.68 -5.57 -31.46
CA SER A 691 7.19 -4.20 -31.41
C SER A 691 6.12 -3.17 -31.84
N ALA A 692 6.02 -2.03 -31.15
CA ALA A 692 5.01 -1.00 -31.41
C ALA A 692 5.36 -0.09 -32.61
N SER A 693 4.36 0.35 -33.36
CA SER A 693 4.53 1.27 -34.50
C SER A 693 4.23 2.72 -34.11
N CYS A 694 5.09 3.66 -34.51
CA CYS A 694 4.86 5.10 -34.34
C CYS A 694 4.09 5.75 -35.51
N SER A 695 3.62 4.96 -36.48
CA SER A 695 2.75 5.49 -37.53
C SER A 695 1.49 6.09 -36.91
N GLY A 696 1.33 7.40 -37.03
CA GLY A 696 0.16 8.14 -36.56
C GLY A 696 0.32 8.90 -35.24
N ALA A 697 1.44 8.76 -34.53
CA ALA A 697 1.71 9.54 -33.32
C ALA A 697 2.46 10.84 -33.64
N PRO A 698 1.93 12.04 -33.34
CA PRO A 698 2.62 13.30 -33.56
C PRO A 698 3.92 13.37 -32.74
N ALA A 699 4.91 14.14 -33.20
CA ALA A 699 6.11 14.40 -32.40
C ALA A 699 5.73 15.17 -31.12
N TRP A 700 6.39 14.89 -30.00
CA TRP A 700 6.17 15.66 -28.77
C TRP A 700 6.62 17.13 -28.94
N VAL A 701 5.80 18.05 -28.45
CA VAL A 701 6.00 19.50 -28.51
C VAL A 701 5.80 20.08 -27.11
N SER A 702 6.74 20.88 -26.63
CA SER A 702 6.74 21.40 -25.26
C SER A 702 5.58 22.34 -24.93
N SER A 703 5.06 23.07 -25.91
CA SER A 703 3.94 24.01 -25.73
C SER A 703 2.56 23.36 -25.82
N GLU A 704 2.47 22.12 -26.31
CA GLU A 704 1.21 21.38 -26.46
C GLU A 704 0.76 20.77 -25.14
N VAL A 705 -0.55 20.68 -24.95
CA VAL A 705 -1.17 20.04 -23.79
C VAL A 705 -1.54 18.61 -24.15
N TYR A 706 -1.11 17.65 -23.34
CA TYR A 706 -1.38 16.22 -23.52
C TYR A 706 -2.19 15.68 -22.34
N THR A 707 -3.32 15.02 -22.59
CA THR A 707 -4.11 14.34 -21.57
C THR A 707 -3.82 12.84 -21.55
N GLY A 708 -4.22 12.15 -20.48
CA GLY A 708 -3.96 10.71 -20.30
C GLY A 708 -4.42 9.90 -21.52
N GLY A 709 -3.53 9.06 -22.05
CA GLY A 709 -3.75 8.27 -23.27
C GLY A 709 -3.20 8.90 -24.55
N HIS A 710 -2.89 10.20 -24.57
CA HIS A 710 -2.27 10.84 -25.74
C HIS A 710 -0.90 10.21 -26.04
N LYS A 711 -0.70 9.84 -27.31
CA LYS A 711 0.54 9.22 -27.78
C LYS A 711 1.36 10.21 -28.58
N VAL A 712 2.65 10.27 -28.31
CA VAL A 712 3.61 11.10 -29.02
C VAL A 712 4.85 10.29 -29.38
N SER A 713 5.53 10.67 -30.45
CA SER A 713 6.87 10.15 -30.73
C SER A 713 7.92 11.09 -30.14
N TYR A 714 8.89 10.53 -29.40
CA TYR A 714 10.02 11.27 -28.85
C TYR A 714 11.23 10.34 -28.71
N ASN A 715 12.41 10.77 -29.16
CA ASN A 715 13.65 9.97 -29.16
C ASN A 715 13.54 8.56 -29.76
N GLY A 716 12.77 8.39 -30.84
CA GLY A 716 12.61 7.10 -31.54
C GLY A 716 11.71 6.09 -30.82
N HIS A 717 11.02 6.52 -29.77
CA HIS A 717 10.10 5.72 -28.99
C HIS A 717 8.68 6.31 -29.07
N LEU A 718 7.70 5.43 -28.92
CA LEU A 718 6.31 5.81 -28.75
C LEU A 718 6.06 6.04 -27.25
N TRP A 719 5.61 7.23 -26.88
CA TRP A 719 5.31 7.56 -25.50
C TRP A 719 3.82 7.81 -25.35
N GLN A 720 3.25 7.44 -24.19
CA GLN A 720 1.85 7.72 -23.86
C GLN A 720 1.77 8.51 -22.56
N ALA A 721 1.08 9.65 -22.58
CA ALA A 721 0.84 10.44 -21.38
C ALA A 721 0.00 9.63 -20.39
N LYS A 722 0.40 9.59 -19.11
CA LYS A 722 -0.38 8.93 -18.05
C LYS A 722 -1.57 9.78 -17.60
N TRP A 723 -1.40 11.10 -17.62
CA TRP A 723 -2.40 12.11 -17.22
C TRP A 723 -2.10 13.45 -17.92
N TRP A 724 -2.82 14.52 -17.53
CA TRP A 724 -2.62 15.87 -18.07
C TRP A 724 -1.17 16.36 -17.87
N THR A 725 -0.53 16.82 -18.95
CA THR A 725 0.84 17.32 -18.93
C THR A 725 1.07 18.36 -20.04
N GLN A 726 1.87 19.38 -19.74
CA GLN A 726 2.37 20.38 -20.68
C GLN A 726 3.83 20.68 -20.33
N ASN A 727 4.71 20.78 -21.31
CA ASN A 727 6.15 21.05 -21.13
C ASN A 727 6.95 19.99 -20.33
N ASN A 728 6.38 18.83 -20.01
CA ASN A 728 7.16 17.73 -19.44
C ASN A 728 7.69 16.81 -20.56
N THR A 729 9.02 16.71 -20.67
CA THR A 729 9.69 15.92 -21.70
C THR A 729 9.60 14.41 -21.44
N PRO A 730 9.12 13.58 -22.39
CA PRO A 730 9.12 12.12 -22.25
C PRO A 730 10.51 11.56 -21.95
N GLY A 731 10.62 10.71 -20.93
CA GLY A 731 11.87 10.09 -20.49
C GLY A 731 12.82 10.97 -19.65
N LYS A 732 12.40 12.17 -19.21
CA LYS A 732 13.29 13.11 -18.50
C LYS A 732 12.70 13.84 -17.26
N ASN A 733 11.65 13.34 -16.61
CA ASN A 733 11.15 13.98 -15.38
C ASN A 733 10.88 13.03 -14.21
N GLN A 734 11.04 13.55 -12.98
CA GLN A 734 10.90 12.84 -11.70
C GLN A 734 9.45 12.41 -11.40
N GLU A 735 8.47 13.00 -12.09
CA GLU A 735 7.04 12.76 -11.91
C GLU A 735 6.50 11.60 -12.79
N ASN A 736 7.34 10.99 -13.64
CA ASN A 736 6.99 9.82 -14.47
C ASN A 736 5.69 9.98 -15.30
N VAL A 737 5.43 11.18 -15.85
CA VAL A 737 4.16 11.53 -16.52
C VAL A 737 3.94 10.86 -17.89
N TRP A 738 4.97 10.22 -18.45
CA TRP A 738 4.93 9.49 -19.73
C TRP A 738 5.28 8.00 -19.55
N VAL A 739 4.57 7.11 -20.24
CA VAL A 739 4.87 5.68 -20.39
C VAL A 739 5.63 5.46 -21.69
N ASP A 740 6.77 4.77 -21.65
CA ASP A 740 7.44 4.28 -22.85
C ASP A 740 6.70 3.04 -23.37
N LEU A 741 6.13 3.12 -24.57
CA LEU A 741 5.46 2.01 -25.25
C LEU A 741 6.40 1.25 -26.21
N GLY A 742 7.69 1.59 -26.21
CA GLY A 742 8.74 0.92 -26.97
C GLY A 742 9.18 1.68 -28.21
N ALA A 743 10.26 1.19 -28.81
CA ALA A 743 10.87 1.78 -29.99
C ALA A 743 9.95 1.69 -31.22
N CYS A 744 9.96 2.75 -32.04
CA CYS A 744 9.20 2.84 -33.28
C CYS A 744 9.72 1.88 -34.36
N ASN A 745 8.88 0.99 -34.90
CA ASN A 745 9.21 0.22 -36.10
C ASN A 745 9.07 1.02 -37.40
N SER A 746 10.07 0.95 -38.29
CA SER A 746 10.00 1.49 -39.66
C SER A 746 9.61 0.39 -40.67
N ILE A 747 8.36 0.39 -41.14
CA ILE A 747 7.88 -0.54 -42.18
C ILE A 747 7.99 0.15 -43.55
N ARG A 748 8.88 -0.32 -44.44
CA ARG A 748 8.79 -0.02 -45.89
C ARG A 748 8.01 -1.12 -46.60
N ARG A 749 6.84 -0.77 -47.16
CA ARG A 749 5.95 -1.66 -47.92
C ARG A 749 6.63 -2.21 -49.20
N ARG A 750 6.57 -3.53 -49.42
CA ARG A 750 6.91 -4.17 -50.72
C ARG A 750 5.67 -4.24 -51.62
N SER A 751 5.76 -3.65 -52.82
CA SER A 751 4.91 -3.97 -53.98
C SER A 751 5.73 -4.82 -54.96
N ARG A 752 5.10 -5.81 -55.59
CA ARG A 752 5.73 -6.88 -56.38
C ARG A 752 5.39 -6.70 -57.87
N ARG A 753 6.39 -6.60 -58.78
CA ARG A 753 6.51 -7.37 -60.05
C ARG A 753 7.63 -6.87 -60.97
N GLN A 754 8.36 -7.87 -61.50
CA GLN A 754 9.14 -7.98 -62.76
C GLN A 754 10.44 -7.17 -62.97
N ALA A 755 11.50 -7.93 -63.32
CA ALA A 755 12.86 -7.52 -63.73
C ALA A 755 12.88 -7.02 -65.20
N PRO A 756 13.85 -6.18 -65.64
CA PRO A 756 15.25 -6.60 -65.85
C PRO A 756 16.33 -5.56 -65.45
N GLU A 757 17.59 -6.00 -65.57
CA GLU A 757 18.90 -5.33 -65.43
C GLU A 757 18.96 -3.79 -65.54
N PHE A 758 19.62 -3.12 -64.58
CA PHE A 758 20.99 -2.57 -64.69
C PHE A 758 21.36 -1.72 -63.46
N ALA A 759 22.66 -1.68 -63.17
CA ALA A 759 23.40 -0.68 -62.36
C ALA A 759 23.31 -0.75 -60.82
N ILE A 760 24.35 -1.34 -60.22
CA ILE A 760 24.82 -1.02 -58.87
C ILE A 760 25.68 0.24 -58.97
N SER A 761 25.34 1.29 -58.21
CA SER A 761 26.23 2.40 -57.85
C SER A 761 25.85 2.92 -56.46
N PRO A 762 26.83 3.32 -55.63
CA PRO A 762 26.93 2.88 -54.24
C PRO A 762 26.45 3.91 -53.22
N ARG A 763 25.93 3.43 -52.09
CA ARG A 763 26.05 4.08 -50.77
C ARG A 763 25.62 3.13 -49.65
N ASP A 764 26.30 2.00 -49.55
CA ASP A 764 26.48 1.32 -48.26
C ASP A 764 27.67 1.99 -47.57
N GLN A 765 27.37 2.95 -46.70
CA GLN A 765 28.28 3.27 -45.60
C GLN A 765 27.55 2.88 -44.31
N LEU A 766 27.88 1.69 -43.82
CA LEU A 766 28.01 1.50 -42.38
C LEU A 766 28.91 2.63 -41.89
N ALA A 767 28.50 3.37 -40.87
CA ALA A 767 29.34 4.39 -40.27
C ALA A 767 30.73 3.77 -39.99
N ASP A 768 31.76 4.35 -40.59
CA ASP A 768 33.15 3.98 -40.33
C ASP A 768 33.42 4.18 -38.83
N PHE A 769 33.39 3.09 -38.07
CA PHE A 769 33.96 3.11 -36.72
C PHE A 769 35.48 3.09 -36.87
N LEU A 770 36.07 4.28 -36.93
CA LEU A 770 37.50 4.47 -36.76
C LEU A 770 37.78 4.54 -35.26
N VAL A 771 38.35 3.46 -34.71
CA VAL A 771 38.92 3.49 -33.35
C VAL A 771 40.42 3.66 -33.51
N GLN A 772 40.92 4.82 -33.07
CA GLN A 772 42.34 5.14 -33.04
C GLN A 772 42.81 5.23 -31.61
N ARG A 773 43.95 4.58 -31.31
CA ARG A 773 44.56 4.65 -29.99
C ARG A 773 46.07 4.66 -30.09
N TYR A 774 46.69 5.53 -29.30
CA TYR A 774 48.13 5.60 -29.17
C TYR A 774 48.63 4.57 -28.16
N ILE A 775 49.71 3.88 -28.51
CA ILE A 775 50.45 2.94 -27.65
C ILE A 775 51.93 3.34 -27.73
N GLY A 776 52.41 4.04 -26.69
CA GLY A 776 53.72 4.70 -26.75
C GLY A 776 53.80 5.67 -27.94
N ASP A 777 54.87 5.56 -28.74
CA ASP A 777 55.11 6.40 -29.94
C ASP A 777 54.37 5.89 -31.21
N TYR A 778 53.49 4.88 -31.08
CA TYR A 778 52.79 4.25 -32.20
C TYR A 778 51.29 4.53 -32.17
N LEU A 779 50.71 4.83 -33.32
CA LEU A 779 49.28 4.96 -33.53
C LEU A 779 48.71 3.68 -34.14
N VAL A 780 47.80 3.03 -33.42
CA VAL A 780 47.06 1.85 -33.90
C VAL A 780 45.66 2.28 -34.30
N THR A 781 45.27 1.91 -35.52
CA THR A 781 43.96 2.20 -36.10
C THR A 781 43.23 0.90 -36.45
N PHE A 782 42.01 0.76 -35.96
CA PHE A 782 41.11 -0.34 -36.30
C PHE A 782 40.04 0.19 -37.26
N SER A 783 39.78 -0.55 -38.34
CA SER A 783 38.82 -0.13 -39.37
C SER A 783 38.13 -1.31 -40.06
N ASN A 784 37.03 -1.00 -40.74
CA ASN A 784 36.30 -1.89 -41.65
C ASN A 784 35.88 -3.23 -41.03
N LEU A 785 35.00 -3.15 -40.01
CA LEU A 785 34.32 -4.34 -39.52
C LEU A 785 33.28 -4.77 -40.55
N LYS A 786 33.54 -5.89 -41.23
CA LYS A 786 32.68 -6.39 -42.30
C LYS A 786 32.19 -7.79 -41.96
N LEU A 787 30.88 -7.99 -42.14
CA LEU A 787 30.26 -9.30 -42.03
C LEU A 787 30.17 -9.90 -43.43
N GLU A 788 30.96 -10.94 -43.69
CA GLU A 788 30.90 -11.66 -44.95
C GLU A 788 30.79 -13.16 -44.65
N SER A 789 29.70 -13.79 -45.12
CA SER A 789 29.56 -15.26 -45.18
C SER A 789 30.10 -16.02 -43.95
N GLU A 790 29.39 -15.94 -42.81
CA GLU A 790 29.68 -16.66 -41.56
C GLU A 790 31.06 -16.37 -40.90
N GLN A 791 31.70 -15.25 -41.23
CA GLN A 791 32.90 -14.77 -40.53
C GLN A 791 32.87 -13.26 -40.28
N PHE A 792 33.47 -12.83 -39.17
CA PHE A 792 33.77 -11.42 -38.91
C PHE A 792 35.16 -11.09 -39.42
N GLN A 793 35.30 -9.97 -40.13
CA GLN A 793 36.60 -9.47 -40.56
C GLN A 793 36.88 -8.08 -40.02
N MET A 794 38.11 -7.84 -39.57
CA MET A 794 38.57 -6.55 -39.04
C MET A 794 39.95 -6.19 -39.59
N GLY A 795 40.12 -4.95 -40.03
CA GLY A 795 41.40 -4.38 -40.44
C GLY A 795 42.12 -3.71 -39.26
N VAL A 796 43.42 -3.95 -39.14
CA VAL A 796 44.29 -3.32 -38.13
C VAL A 796 45.50 -2.70 -38.84
N LYS A 797 45.79 -1.43 -38.53
CA LYS A 797 46.97 -0.72 -39.04
C LYS A 797 47.76 -0.12 -37.89
N VAL A 798 49.08 -0.26 -37.91
CA VAL A 798 49.98 0.38 -36.94
C VAL A 798 50.92 1.35 -37.68
N SER A 799 51.20 2.50 -37.07
CA SER A 799 52.11 3.51 -37.61
C SER A 799 52.97 4.13 -36.50
N SER A 800 54.24 4.42 -36.79
CA SER A 800 55.21 5.06 -35.86
C SER A 800 55.26 6.58 -36.04
N GLN A 801 55.47 7.35 -34.96
CA GLN A 801 55.75 8.79 -35.05
C GLN A 801 57.23 9.18 -34.95
N LYS A 802 58.18 8.24 -34.79
CA LYS A 802 59.61 8.58 -34.85
C LYS A 802 60.07 8.85 -36.29
N PRO A 803 60.68 10.01 -36.60
CA PRO A 803 61.28 10.25 -37.91
C PRO A 803 62.39 9.21 -38.17
N GLY A 804 62.21 8.38 -39.18
CA GLY A 804 63.20 7.37 -39.61
C GLY A 804 62.89 5.91 -39.28
N HIS A 805 61.84 5.60 -38.51
CA HIS A 805 61.36 4.22 -38.32
C HIS A 805 60.00 4.04 -39.00
N ALA A 806 60.00 3.60 -40.26
CA ALA A 806 58.78 3.30 -40.99
C ALA A 806 58.35 1.85 -40.72
N ILE A 807 57.37 1.67 -39.84
CA ILE A 807 56.57 0.44 -39.80
C ILE A 807 55.15 0.84 -40.21
N SER A 808 54.66 0.24 -41.29
CA SER A 808 53.29 0.35 -41.78
C SER A 808 52.82 -1.05 -42.16
N ASP A 809 52.61 -1.88 -41.15
CA ASP A 809 52.01 -3.19 -41.36
C ASP A 809 50.48 -3.08 -41.22
N GLN A 810 49.79 -3.72 -42.15
CA GLN A 810 48.34 -3.85 -42.14
C GLN A 810 47.97 -5.32 -42.08
N TRP A 811 47.12 -5.67 -41.11
CA TRP A 811 46.66 -7.03 -40.90
C TRP A 811 45.15 -7.11 -41.06
N LYS A 812 44.70 -8.29 -41.49
CA LYS A 812 43.28 -8.64 -41.55
C LYS A 812 43.03 -9.84 -40.64
N LEU A 813 42.16 -9.65 -39.65
CA LEU A 813 41.79 -10.68 -38.69
C LEU A 813 40.43 -11.25 -39.06
N SER A 814 40.31 -12.57 -39.12
CA SER A 814 39.06 -13.26 -39.44
C SER A 814 38.62 -14.22 -38.32
N PHE A 815 37.36 -14.12 -37.89
CA PHE A 815 36.76 -14.91 -36.81
C PHE A 815 35.55 -15.71 -37.31
N PRO A 816 35.63 -17.05 -37.37
CA PRO A 816 34.47 -17.89 -37.63
C PRO A 816 33.59 -18.02 -36.39
N PHE A 817 32.26 -17.98 -36.55
CA PHE A 817 31.29 -17.98 -35.44
C PHE A 817 31.37 -19.17 -34.47
N ASN A 818 32.03 -20.29 -34.86
CA ASN A 818 32.12 -21.52 -34.08
C ASN A 818 33.57 -22.06 -33.89
N SER A 819 34.59 -21.20 -33.96
CA SER A 819 36.01 -21.62 -33.84
C SER A 819 36.72 -20.91 -32.68
N THR A 820 37.56 -21.63 -31.94
CA THR A 820 38.52 -21.07 -30.95
C THR A 820 39.85 -20.62 -31.57
N VAL A 821 39.99 -20.71 -32.89
CA VAL A 821 41.21 -20.37 -33.64
C VAL A 821 40.99 -19.13 -34.50
N VAL A 822 41.86 -18.13 -34.36
CA VAL A 822 41.90 -16.90 -35.16
C VAL A 822 42.88 -17.07 -36.33
N LYS A 823 42.47 -16.73 -37.55
CA LYS A 823 43.38 -16.66 -38.72
C LYS A 823 43.82 -15.22 -38.97
N VAL A 824 45.13 -15.04 -39.16
CA VAL A 824 45.76 -13.75 -39.52
C VAL A 824 46.31 -13.90 -40.93
N ASP A 825 45.75 -13.17 -41.89
CA ASP A 825 46.24 -13.16 -43.26
C ASP A 825 47.05 -11.87 -43.51
N GLY A 826 48.23 -12.04 -44.14
CA GLY A 826 49.13 -10.95 -44.51
C GLY A 826 50.33 -10.77 -43.56
N ALA A 827 51.26 -11.72 -43.59
CA ALA A 827 52.62 -11.50 -43.10
C ALA A 827 53.61 -11.92 -44.19
N THR A 828 54.00 -11.00 -45.07
CA THR A 828 55.27 -11.16 -45.80
C THR A 828 56.38 -10.78 -44.84
N SER A 829 57.11 -11.80 -44.40
CA SER A 829 58.33 -11.71 -43.61
C SER A 829 59.33 -10.73 -44.21
N LYS A 830 59.71 -9.71 -43.45
CA LYS A 830 61.11 -9.31 -43.29
C LYS A 830 61.36 -9.08 -41.81
N GLN A 831 62.17 -9.97 -41.22
CA GLN A 831 62.75 -9.74 -39.90
C GLN A 831 63.72 -8.57 -40.03
N GLU A 832 63.35 -7.42 -39.49
CA GLU A 832 64.31 -6.45 -38.96
C GLU A 832 63.97 -6.20 -37.50
N GLU A 833 65.01 -6.12 -36.66
CA GLU A 833 64.89 -6.01 -35.21
C GLU A 833 64.03 -4.81 -34.81
N GLY A 834 62.90 -5.07 -34.15
CA GLY A 834 61.92 -4.05 -33.73
C GLY A 834 60.45 -4.34 -34.08
N ALA A 835 60.14 -5.48 -34.72
CA ALA A 835 58.77 -5.80 -35.13
C ALA A 835 57.84 -6.24 -33.97
N LEU A 836 56.62 -5.71 -34.00
CA LEU A 836 55.47 -6.07 -33.15
C LEU A 836 55.01 -7.50 -33.43
N VAL A 837 54.85 -8.32 -32.38
CA VAL A 837 54.32 -9.68 -32.50
C VAL A 837 52.93 -9.76 -31.84
N LEU A 838 51.93 -10.17 -32.61
CA LEU A 838 50.57 -10.47 -32.17
C LEU A 838 50.42 -11.98 -31.94
N SER A 839 50.03 -12.38 -30.74
CA SER A 839 49.68 -13.77 -30.41
C SER A 839 48.29 -13.85 -29.78
N ALA A 840 47.46 -14.80 -30.22
CA ALA A 840 46.12 -15.02 -29.69
C ALA A 840 46.13 -16.14 -28.63
N ILE A 841 45.56 -15.90 -27.45
CA ILE A 841 45.42 -16.90 -26.37
C ILE A 841 44.05 -17.58 -26.47
N THR A 842 44.02 -18.90 -26.35
CA THR A 842 42.82 -19.76 -26.43
C THR A 842 41.96 -19.66 -25.15
N PRO A 843 40.61 -19.70 -25.24
CA PRO A 843 39.74 -19.67 -24.04
C PRO A 843 39.76 -20.99 -23.26
N LYS A 844 39.79 -20.92 -21.91
CA LYS A 844 39.41 -22.05 -21.03
C LYS A 844 37.88 -22.13 -20.93
N GLN A 845 37.34 -23.34 -21.08
CA GLN A 845 35.90 -23.66 -21.10
C GLN A 845 35.22 -23.48 -19.73
N GLU A 846 34.05 -22.83 -19.72
CA GLU A 846 32.79 -23.26 -19.06
C GLU A 846 31.70 -22.21 -19.31
N PHE A 847 30.58 -22.58 -19.94
CA PHE A 847 29.52 -21.64 -20.32
C PHE A 847 28.10 -22.20 -20.09
N LYS A 848 27.31 -21.49 -19.26
CA LYS A 848 25.84 -21.58 -19.16
C LYS A 848 25.20 -20.22 -19.52
N ALA A 849 24.25 -20.31 -20.45
CA ALA A 849 23.24 -19.36 -20.95
C ALA A 849 23.15 -17.92 -20.38
N THR A 850 24.03 -17.02 -20.84
CA THR A 850 23.77 -15.62 -21.27
C THR A 850 25.12 -14.99 -21.61
N GLN A 851 25.51 -14.89 -22.89
CA GLN A 851 26.90 -14.50 -23.18
C GLN A 851 27.10 -13.50 -24.32
N TYR A 852 27.75 -12.41 -23.90
CA TYR A 852 28.58 -11.49 -24.66
C TYR A 852 29.88 -12.18 -25.10
N MET A 853 30.45 -11.78 -26.23
CA MET A 853 31.78 -12.21 -26.69
C MET A 853 32.80 -11.10 -26.39
N SER A 854 33.81 -11.39 -25.56
CA SER A 854 34.93 -10.48 -25.30
C SER A 854 36.19 -11.04 -25.98
N VAL A 855 36.82 -10.24 -26.85
CA VAL A 855 38.07 -10.61 -27.53
C VAL A 855 39.23 -9.85 -26.89
N PHE A 856 40.30 -10.56 -26.52
CA PHE A 856 41.55 -9.98 -26.00
C PHE A 856 42.64 -10.09 -27.08
N VAL A 857 43.40 -9.01 -27.27
CA VAL A 857 44.52 -8.98 -28.22
C VAL A 857 45.77 -8.53 -27.45
N ASP A 858 46.74 -9.43 -27.29
CA ASP A 858 48.03 -9.12 -26.70
C ASP A 858 48.99 -8.63 -27.80
N VAL A 859 49.65 -7.51 -27.54
CA VAL A 859 50.53 -6.82 -28.49
C VAL A 859 51.91 -6.71 -27.84
N HIS A 860 52.89 -7.48 -28.32
CA HIS A 860 54.24 -7.47 -27.77
C HIS A 860 55.16 -6.52 -28.56
N GLY A 861 55.77 -5.55 -27.87
CA GLY A 861 56.94 -4.80 -28.35
C GLY A 861 58.13 -5.03 -27.44
N LYS A 862 59.28 -5.44 -27.98
CA LYS A 862 60.56 -5.39 -27.25
C LYS A 862 61.21 -4.02 -27.51
N VAL A 863 61.15 -3.13 -26.53
CA VAL A 863 62.11 -2.03 -26.41
C VAL A 863 62.51 -1.97 -24.94
N ASP A 864 63.78 -2.28 -24.66
CA ASP A 864 64.51 -2.05 -23.41
C ASP A 864 63.91 -2.61 -22.10
N GLY A 865 63.37 -3.83 -22.18
CA GLY A 865 63.42 -4.77 -21.05
C GLY A 865 62.53 -4.50 -19.83
N LYS A 866 61.55 -3.60 -19.87
CA LYS A 866 60.55 -3.45 -18.79
C LYS A 866 59.12 -3.11 -19.29
N SER A 867 58.16 -3.74 -18.61
CA SER A 867 56.68 -3.67 -18.66
C SER A 867 55.93 -4.39 -19.79
N THR A 868 55.13 -5.39 -19.40
CA THR A 868 53.99 -5.92 -20.15
C THR A 868 52.74 -5.24 -19.63
N ASP A 869 52.11 -4.36 -20.41
CA ASP A 869 50.81 -3.83 -20.06
C ASP A 869 49.73 -4.67 -20.75
N ARG A 870 48.89 -5.35 -19.95
CA ARG A 870 47.64 -5.97 -20.41
C ARG A 870 46.57 -4.90 -20.43
N PHE A 871 45.96 -4.67 -21.59
CA PHE A 871 44.84 -3.75 -21.70
C PHE A 871 43.52 -4.50 -21.94
N PRO A 872 42.50 -4.31 -21.09
CA PRO A 872 41.13 -4.66 -21.45
C PRO A 872 40.61 -3.69 -22.52
N PHE A 873 39.80 -4.21 -23.44
CA PHE A 873 39.00 -3.38 -24.35
C PHE A 873 38.10 -2.43 -23.51
N PRO A 874 37.90 -1.16 -23.92
CA PRO A 874 36.71 -0.44 -23.51
C PRO A 874 35.49 -1.22 -24.02
N ASP A 875 34.44 -1.36 -23.21
CA ASP A 875 33.17 -2.00 -23.55
C ASP A 875 32.59 -1.40 -24.85
N ILE A 876 32.90 -2.00 -25.99
CA ILE A 876 32.13 -1.88 -27.22
C ILE A 876 31.15 -3.06 -27.23
N THR A 877 30.22 -3.06 -26.28
CA THR A 877 29.20 -4.12 -26.12
C THR A 877 27.89 -3.53 -25.61
N LYS A 878 27.36 -2.56 -26.36
CA LYS A 878 25.91 -2.45 -26.59
C LYS A 878 25.58 -2.52 -28.08
N ALA A 879 26.21 -3.46 -28.78
CA ALA A 879 25.62 -4.03 -29.99
C ALA A 879 24.91 -5.32 -29.56
N VAL A 880 23.66 -5.21 -29.11
CA VAL A 880 22.80 -6.38 -28.94
C VAL A 880 22.32 -6.76 -30.33
N PHE A 881 23.01 -7.69 -30.96
CA PHE A 881 22.50 -8.45 -32.09
C PHE A 881 21.47 -9.44 -31.53
N SER A 882 20.19 -9.20 -31.79
CA SER A 882 19.14 -10.22 -31.65
C SER A 882 18.93 -10.88 -33.02
N PRO A 883 18.73 -12.21 -33.10
CA PRO A 883 18.44 -12.90 -34.36
C PRO A 883 17.23 -12.34 -35.10
#